data_AF-A0A6V7QFJ5-F1
#
_entry.id   AF-A0A6V7QFJ5-F1
#
_cell.length_a   1.000
_cell.length_b   1.000
_cell.length_c   1.000
_cell.angle_alpha   90.00
_cell.angle_beta   90.00
_cell.angle_gamma   90.00
#
_symmetry.space_group_name_H-M   'P 1'
#
loop_
_entity.id
_entity.type
_entity.pdbx_description
1 polymer ?
#
loop_
_entity_poly.entity_id
_entity_poly.type
_entity_poly.pdbx_seq_one_letter_code
_entity_poly.pdbx_strand_id
1 'polypeptide(L)'
;MHQVHGGDFSHCLLRSFDESTTSSGDLLSANANFGNPSTVAKRGSGEAPVRAAAAEEEEEETMGWRVMWRRMLRSPAAVFLVSSFFLLGSVALLFAWLTFSPFPKPLPVSSKSSSSAAAMAASSSSSSSSSSLGCRPDGEGSWAIGVFFGDSPFSLEPIELQWNEWRNESAAWPAANPVVTCASVSEAGFPSNFVADPFLFIKGDTFYLFFETKNSVTLQGDIGVAVSKDNGATWEQLGIVLDEEWHLSYPYVFSYQDQIYMMPEGSKKGDLRLYRALEFPLKWKLEKVILKKPLIDSFIIYYDGYHWLFGSDFSFFGAKKNGELEIWYSTSPLGPWKPHKQNPVHNIDKTLGARNAGRPFIYNGSLYRIGQDCGGTYGRSIRLFRIQVLTTDRYEEIEVPLGLERPRKGRNAWNGARTHHLDAQQLKSGKWVAVMDGDRVPSGDSVKRLFIGYAAFGAAIILVILTGVLLSAIKCILPLSRCLPILGKRSDVFQAEPRVFLYLKLGWFFNHVNKLSSPLHGRINTKTCRGLLVLSIIFVTLVALTCIGTHYVYGGNGSEEGYMVKGHYSQFTMLTMTYDARLWNLKMFVKHYSRCSSVKEIVVVWNRGQPPKENDFDSAVPLRIRVEKRNSLNNRFNIDPLIKTRAVFELDDDIMMTCDDLERGFKVWRENPDRIVGFYPRLADGSPLEYHDENYARRKGGYNMILTGAAFIDHKLAFERYWSKGAKVGREMVDKQFNCEDVLLNFLYVNASSLDRTVEYVKPSWAIDTSKFSGVAISKNTKAHYHVRSECIRRFSEIYGNLAANKWGFSSRRDGWDL
;
A
#
# COMPACT_ATOMS: atom_id res chain seq x y z
N MET A 1 -38.96 34.78 36.65
CA MET A 1 -38.84 35.85 37.67
C MET A 1 -37.38 36.28 37.68
N HIS A 2 -37.09 37.49 37.14
CA HIS A 2 -35.89 38.36 37.23
C HIS A 2 -34.47 37.77 37.10
N GLN A 3 -33.46 38.40 36.48
CA GLN A 3 -33.23 39.54 35.55
C GLN A 3 -31.70 39.51 35.28
N VAL A 4 -31.22 39.48 34.04
CA VAL A 4 -30.53 40.58 33.30
C VAL A 4 -29.34 41.24 34.02
N HIS A 5 -28.13 41.12 33.43
CA HIS A 5 -27.32 42.28 33.01
C HIS A 5 -26.23 41.86 32.00
N GLY A 6 -26.12 42.62 30.91
CA GLY A 6 -25.02 42.58 29.94
C GLY A 6 -24.05 43.75 30.12
N GLY A 7 -22.95 43.72 29.35
CA GLY A 7 -21.98 44.81 29.22
C GLY A 7 -20.93 44.48 28.16
N ASP A 8 -20.93 45.29 27.09
CA ASP A 8 -20.06 45.26 25.91
C ASP A 8 -18.76 46.09 26.08
N PHE A 9 -17.88 45.99 25.06
CA PHE A 9 -16.87 46.95 24.53
C PHE A 9 -15.36 46.80 24.88
N SER A 10 -14.64 46.20 23.92
CA SER A 10 -13.55 46.75 23.07
C SER A 10 -12.57 47.83 23.61
N HIS A 11 -11.25 47.55 23.61
CA HIS A 11 -10.23 48.13 22.68
C HIS A 11 -8.75 47.83 23.05
N CYS A 12 -7.98 47.40 22.04
CA CYS A 12 -6.57 47.67 21.66
C CYS A 12 -5.57 48.36 22.63
N LEU A 13 -4.34 47.80 22.76
CA LEU A 13 -3.07 48.28 22.14
C LEU A 13 -1.79 47.63 22.73
N LEU A 14 -1.00 47.00 21.85
CA LEU A 14 0.46 47.06 21.61
C LEU A 14 1.54 47.14 22.73
N ARG A 15 2.65 46.44 22.40
CA ARG A 15 4.08 46.57 22.81
C ARG A 15 4.53 45.90 24.11
N SER A 16 5.45 44.94 24.01
CA SER A 16 6.90 45.20 23.95
C SER A 16 7.68 43.87 23.87
N PHE A 17 8.52 43.76 22.85
CA PHE A 17 9.70 42.90 22.82
C PHE A 17 10.80 43.68 23.52
N ASP A 18 11.59 43.03 24.37
CA ASP A 18 12.91 43.52 24.71
C ASP A 18 13.93 42.38 24.85
N GLU A 19 15.14 42.75 24.48
CA GLU A 19 16.33 41.98 24.13
C GLU A 19 17.10 41.42 25.34
N SER A 20 18.06 40.52 25.04
CA SER A 20 19.50 40.62 25.39
C SER A 20 20.09 39.23 25.70
N THR A 21 20.80 38.63 24.74
CA THR A 21 22.28 38.62 24.58
C THR A 21 23.05 37.83 25.63
N THR A 22 23.85 36.86 25.17
CA THR A 22 25.28 36.75 25.49
C THR A 22 25.93 35.66 24.62
N SER A 23 26.88 36.09 23.80
CA SER A 23 27.90 35.26 23.13
C SER A 23 29.26 35.83 23.50
N SER A 24 30.29 35.00 23.70
CA SER A 24 31.66 35.22 23.17
C SER A 24 32.64 34.14 23.62
N GLY A 25 33.67 33.93 22.77
CA GLY A 25 34.83 33.06 22.93
C GLY A 25 35.14 32.37 21.59
N ASP A 26 35.79 33.03 20.62
CA ASP A 26 37.27 33.09 20.41
C ASP A 26 37.72 31.96 19.44
N LEU A 27 38.64 32.09 18.47
CA LEU A 27 39.47 33.14 17.87
C LEU A 27 40.19 32.51 16.63
N LEU A 28 40.73 33.36 15.73
CA LEU A 28 41.78 33.11 14.70
C LEU A 28 41.35 32.46 13.37
N SER A 29 41.87 32.81 12.18
CA SER A 29 42.76 33.86 11.66
C SER A 29 43.00 33.54 10.17
N ALA A 30 43.00 34.55 9.28
CA ALA A 30 44.06 34.86 8.30
C ALA A 30 43.57 35.48 6.97
N ASN A 31 43.94 36.76 6.79
CA ASN A 31 44.56 37.38 5.60
C ASN A 31 43.83 37.41 4.23
N ALA A 32 43.87 38.46 3.41
CA ALA A 32 44.55 39.76 3.49
C ALA A 32 44.03 40.73 2.39
N ASN A 33 44.04 42.03 2.75
CA ASN A 33 44.53 43.22 2.04
C ASN A 33 43.84 43.88 0.82
N PHE A 34 43.55 45.19 1.06
CA PHE A 34 43.77 46.43 0.28
C PHE A 34 43.30 46.51 -1.19
N GLY A 35 42.76 47.60 -1.73
CA GLY A 35 42.64 49.00 -1.32
C GLY A 35 42.24 49.84 -2.55
N ASN A 36 41.58 50.98 -2.33
CA ASN A 36 41.35 52.06 -3.31
C ASN A 36 42.69 52.58 -3.90
N PRO A 37 42.78 53.25 -5.09
CA PRO A 37 42.20 54.59 -5.27
C PRO A 37 41.90 55.09 -6.72
N SER A 38 41.32 56.29 -6.74
CA SER A 38 41.11 57.28 -7.80
C SER A 38 42.37 57.79 -8.54
N THR A 39 42.26 58.19 -9.84
CA THR A 39 42.52 59.56 -10.41
C THR A 39 42.92 59.63 -11.91
N VAL A 40 42.40 60.67 -12.60
CA VAL A 40 43.00 61.56 -13.65
C VAL A 40 43.06 61.16 -15.16
N ALA A 41 42.18 61.83 -15.92
CA ALA A 41 42.29 62.60 -17.18
C ALA A 41 43.41 62.36 -18.23
N LYS A 42 43.04 62.21 -19.52
CA LYS A 42 43.03 63.25 -20.60
C LYS A 42 42.95 62.67 -22.03
N ARG A 43 42.32 63.48 -22.90
CA ARG A 43 42.41 63.60 -24.38
C ARG A 43 41.77 62.53 -25.25
N GLY A 44 40.83 62.99 -26.09
CA GLY A 44 40.19 62.20 -27.12
C GLY A 44 40.75 62.43 -28.52
N SER A 45 40.32 61.56 -29.43
CA SER A 45 39.81 61.87 -30.78
C SER A 45 39.72 60.55 -31.57
N GLY A 46 38.55 60.20 -32.10
CA GLY A 46 38.41 59.18 -33.16
C GLY A 46 37.24 58.22 -32.99
N GLU A 47 36.12 58.56 -33.63
CA GLU A 47 35.13 57.66 -34.24
C GLU A 47 34.26 56.70 -33.38
N ALA A 48 33.02 57.17 -33.21
CA ALA A 48 31.77 56.51 -33.60
C ALA A 48 30.98 55.63 -32.61
N PRO A 49 29.63 55.72 -32.63
CA PRO A 49 28.75 55.38 -31.53
C PRO A 49 27.85 54.18 -31.87
N VAL A 50 28.10 53.00 -31.30
CA VAL A 50 27.19 51.83 -31.46
C VAL A 50 27.00 51.01 -30.17
N ARG A 51 27.82 51.22 -29.13
CA ARG A 51 27.78 50.38 -27.91
C ARG A 51 26.98 50.93 -26.72
N ALA A 52 26.50 52.17 -26.76
CA ALA A 52 25.65 52.72 -25.70
C ALA A 52 24.17 52.31 -25.83
N ALA A 53 23.68 52.10 -27.05
CA ALA A 53 22.28 51.73 -27.30
C ALA A 53 21.96 50.27 -26.90
N ALA A 54 22.93 49.36 -27.04
CA ALA A 54 22.71 47.94 -26.72
C ALA A 54 22.67 47.64 -25.22
N ALA A 55 23.35 48.45 -24.39
CA ALA A 55 23.32 48.29 -22.93
C ALA A 55 22.07 48.93 -22.30
N GLU A 56 21.55 50.02 -22.88
CA GLU A 56 20.26 50.60 -22.49
C GLU A 56 19.07 49.74 -22.95
N GLU A 57 19.13 49.08 -24.11
CA GLU A 57 18.08 48.15 -24.57
C GLU A 57 17.96 46.90 -23.68
N GLU A 58 19.07 46.34 -23.18
CA GLU A 58 19.04 45.14 -22.32
C GLU A 58 18.55 45.47 -20.89
N GLU A 59 18.83 46.68 -20.40
CA GLU A 59 18.31 47.18 -19.11
C GLU A 59 16.83 47.61 -19.22
N GLU A 60 16.39 48.21 -20.34
CA GLU A 60 14.97 48.51 -20.61
C GLU A 60 14.12 47.26 -20.86
N GLU A 61 14.62 46.23 -21.55
CA GLU A 61 13.89 44.97 -21.72
C GLU A 61 13.72 44.25 -20.37
N THR A 62 14.78 44.12 -19.57
CA THR A 62 14.69 43.46 -18.26
C THR A 62 13.86 44.25 -17.24
N MET A 63 13.83 45.58 -17.33
CA MET A 63 12.93 46.44 -16.55
C MET A 63 11.48 46.37 -17.05
N GLY A 64 11.27 46.26 -18.36
CA GLY A 64 9.98 46.03 -19.01
C GLY A 64 9.32 44.71 -18.61
N TRP A 65 10.09 43.62 -18.56
CA TRP A 65 9.62 42.33 -18.06
C TRP A 65 9.24 42.40 -16.57
N ARG A 66 10.05 43.02 -15.71
CA ARG A 66 9.72 43.20 -14.28
C ARG A 66 8.49 44.07 -14.05
N VAL A 67 8.32 45.14 -14.83
CA VAL A 67 7.15 46.04 -14.76
C VAL A 67 5.90 45.36 -15.32
N MET A 68 6.02 44.56 -16.38
CA MET A 68 4.93 43.75 -16.94
C MET A 68 4.47 42.68 -15.94
N TRP A 69 5.40 41.95 -15.32
CA TRP A 69 5.08 41.00 -14.25
C TRP A 69 4.43 41.69 -13.04
N ARG A 70 4.94 42.85 -12.58
CA ARG A 70 4.32 43.64 -11.51
C ARG A 70 2.93 44.15 -11.85
N ARG A 71 2.65 44.52 -13.11
CA ARG A 71 1.31 44.93 -13.57
C ARG A 71 0.35 43.75 -13.73
N MET A 72 0.85 42.60 -14.18
CA MET A 72 0.04 41.39 -14.37
C MET A 72 -0.40 40.80 -13.01
N LEU A 73 0.51 40.74 -12.04
CA LEU A 73 0.24 40.31 -10.65
C LEU A 73 -0.73 41.24 -9.89
N ARG A 74 -0.89 42.50 -10.31
CA ARG A 74 -1.81 43.47 -9.71
C ARG A 74 -3.19 43.52 -10.38
N SER A 75 -3.46 42.69 -11.40
CA SER A 75 -4.78 42.64 -12.01
C SER A 75 -5.80 41.92 -11.12
N PRO A 76 -7.07 42.35 -11.06
CA PRO A 76 -8.11 41.65 -10.30
C PRO A 76 -8.24 40.17 -10.66
N ALA A 77 -7.98 39.83 -11.92
CA ALA A 77 -7.97 38.46 -12.41
C ALA A 77 -6.81 37.65 -11.83
N ALA A 78 -5.58 38.20 -11.82
CA ALA A 78 -4.43 37.53 -11.22
C ALA A 78 -4.61 37.36 -9.70
N VAL A 79 -5.09 38.39 -9.00
CA VAL A 79 -5.37 38.31 -7.57
C VAL A 79 -6.42 37.23 -7.28
N PHE A 80 -7.50 37.17 -8.05
CA PHE A 80 -8.54 36.15 -7.89
C PHE A 80 -8.02 34.72 -8.14
N LEU A 81 -7.28 34.51 -9.22
CA LEU A 81 -6.72 33.19 -9.57
C LEU A 81 -5.67 32.73 -8.57
N VAL A 82 -4.76 33.62 -8.15
CA VAL A 82 -3.73 33.31 -7.15
C VAL A 82 -4.38 33.02 -5.80
N SER A 83 -5.37 33.83 -5.37
CA SER A 83 -6.09 33.58 -4.11
C SER A 83 -6.85 32.26 -4.14
N SER A 84 -7.49 31.93 -5.27
CA SER A 84 -8.18 30.65 -5.46
C SER A 84 -7.21 29.48 -5.44
N PHE A 85 -6.03 29.62 -6.06
CA PHE A 85 -4.98 28.60 -6.03
C PHE A 85 -4.47 28.34 -4.62
N PHE A 86 -4.17 29.38 -3.84
CA PHE A 86 -3.75 29.22 -2.44
C PHE A 86 -4.85 28.60 -1.57
N LEU A 87 -6.11 29.02 -1.75
CA LEU A 87 -7.24 28.48 -1.00
C LEU A 87 -7.44 26.99 -1.29
N LEU A 88 -7.56 26.62 -2.56
CA LEU A 88 -7.76 25.21 -2.96
C LEU A 88 -6.52 24.36 -2.69
N GLY A 89 -5.32 24.92 -2.83
CA GLY A 89 -4.07 24.27 -2.45
C GLY A 89 -4.01 23.97 -0.94
N SER A 90 -4.46 24.92 -0.10
CA SER A 90 -4.55 24.71 1.35
C SER A 90 -5.62 23.68 1.71
N VAL A 91 -6.76 23.67 1.02
CA VAL A 91 -7.80 22.64 1.17
C VAL A 91 -7.26 21.26 0.79
N ALA A 92 -6.54 21.15 -0.35
CA ALA A 92 -5.93 19.91 -0.79
C ALA A 92 -4.88 19.41 0.22
N LEU A 93 -4.02 20.30 0.73
CA LEU A 93 -3.01 19.97 1.72
C LEU A 93 -3.63 19.51 3.05
N LEU A 94 -4.63 20.25 3.54
CA LEU A 94 -5.36 19.89 4.76
C LEU A 94 -6.08 18.55 4.58
N PHE A 95 -6.75 18.34 3.45
CA PHE A 95 -7.40 17.07 3.13
C PHE A 95 -6.38 15.92 3.10
N ALA A 96 -5.26 16.11 2.40
CA ALA A 96 -4.19 15.10 2.35
C ALA A 96 -3.64 14.80 3.76
N TRP A 97 -3.42 15.81 4.58
CA TRP A 97 -2.95 15.66 5.96
C TRP A 97 -3.96 14.93 6.87
N LEU A 98 -5.27 15.14 6.65
CA LEU A 98 -6.32 14.47 7.40
C LEU A 98 -6.62 13.05 6.92
N THR A 99 -6.31 12.72 5.66
CA THR A 99 -6.71 11.46 5.03
C THR A 99 -5.58 10.48 4.80
N PHE A 100 -4.35 10.95 4.63
CA PHE A 100 -3.20 10.12 4.37
C PHE A 100 -2.23 10.10 5.55
N SER A 101 -1.66 8.93 5.81
CA SER A 101 -0.64 8.78 6.85
C SER A 101 0.57 9.68 6.51
N PRO A 102 1.06 10.49 7.48
CA PRO A 102 2.28 11.27 7.28
C PRO A 102 3.54 10.38 7.24
N PHE A 103 3.41 9.09 7.60
CA PHE A 103 4.47 8.11 7.51
C PHE A 103 4.31 7.34 6.19
N PRO A 104 5.08 7.67 5.14
CA PRO A 104 5.04 6.89 3.91
C PRO A 104 5.50 5.47 4.21
N LYS A 105 4.86 4.47 3.58
CA LYS A 105 5.38 3.10 3.61
C LYS A 105 6.81 3.13 3.07
N PRO A 106 7.82 2.68 3.83
CA PRO A 106 9.16 2.57 3.29
C PRO A 106 9.10 1.67 2.06
N LEU A 107 9.58 2.20 0.91
CA LEU A 107 9.89 1.35 -0.23
C LEU A 107 10.84 0.24 0.26
N PRO A 108 10.74 -1.00 -0.23
CA PRO A 108 11.67 -2.05 0.16
C PRO A 108 13.10 -1.57 -0.06
N VAL A 109 13.79 -1.22 1.04
CA VAL A 109 15.16 -0.71 1.01
C VAL A 109 16.06 -1.93 0.96
N SER A 110 16.96 -1.96 -0.04
CA SER A 110 17.96 -3.01 -0.17
C SER A 110 18.74 -3.17 1.13
N SER A 111 18.62 -4.30 1.79
CA SER A 111 19.52 -4.67 2.87
C SER A 111 20.89 -4.95 2.28
N LYS A 112 21.75 -3.93 2.14
CA LYS A 112 23.18 -4.19 2.04
C LYS A 112 23.66 -4.61 3.42
N SER A 113 24.08 -5.87 3.49
CA SER A 113 24.74 -6.50 4.62
C SER A 113 25.89 -5.66 5.15
N SER A 114 25.97 -5.61 6.48
CA SER A 114 27.10 -5.15 7.28
C SER A 114 28.45 -5.70 6.80
N SER A 115 29.36 -4.83 6.38
CA SER A 115 30.80 -5.01 6.60
C SER A 115 31.56 -3.67 6.52
N SER A 116 32.31 -3.39 7.60
CA SER A 116 33.48 -2.52 7.75
C SER A 116 33.50 -1.06 7.25
N ALA A 117 33.54 -0.13 8.21
CA ALA A 117 34.39 1.05 8.36
C ALA A 117 34.94 1.81 7.12
N ALA A 118 34.48 3.05 6.92
CA ALA A 118 35.32 4.24 6.67
C ALA A 118 34.47 5.53 6.76
N ALA A 119 35.11 6.60 7.22
CA ALA A 119 34.54 7.82 7.78
C ALA A 119 34.13 8.91 6.75
N MET A 120 33.19 9.76 7.21
CA MET A 120 33.11 11.24 7.10
C MET A 120 33.40 11.93 5.74
N ALA A 121 32.39 12.64 5.19
CA ALA A 121 32.42 14.10 4.97
C ALA A 121 31.21 14.64 4.17
N ALA A 122 30.72 15.78 4.65
CA ALA A 122 30.18 16.94 3.93
C ALA A 122 28.80 16.94 3.23
N SER A 123 28.14 18.06 3.53
CA SER A 123 26.90 18.68 3.09
C SER A 123 26.68 18.93 1.60
N SER A 124 25.39 19.06 1.28
CA SER A 124 24.76 19.88 0.21
C SER A 124 24.67 19.30 -1.21
N SER A 125 23.42 19.34 -1.70
CA SER A 125 22.93 19.26 -3.09
C SER A 125 23.16 18.00 -3.92
N SER A 126 22.04 17.50 -4.44
CA SER A 126 21.92 16.61 -5.61
C SER A 126 22.78 15.35 -5.64
N SER A 127 22.22 14.25 -5.13
CA SER A 127 22.45 12.96 -5.75
C SER A 127 21.18 12.13 -5.71
N SER A 128 20.78 11.71 -6.90
CA SER A 128 19.83 10.64 -7.17
C SER A 128 20.07 9.46 -6.23
N SER A 129 19.23 9.32 -5.21
CA SER A 129 19.14 8.08 -4.47
C SER A 129 18.62 7.01 -5.43
N SER A 130 19.29 5.87 -5.51
CA SER A 130 18.93 4.73 -6.36
C SER A 130 17.57 4.17 -5.94
N SER A 131 16.50 4.81 -6.41
CA SER A 131 15.12 4.57 -6.03
C SER A 131 14.60 3.28 -6.67
N SER A 132 14.40 2.26 -5.82
CA SER A 132 13.60 1.05 -6.01
C SER A 132 13.43 0.57 -7.46
N LEU A 133 14.25 -0.40 -7.86
CA LEU A 133 14.15 -1.13 -9.13
C LEU A 133 12.94 -2.11 -9.15
N GLY A 134 11.74 -1.70 -8.73
CA GLY A 134 10.57 -2.59 -8.77
C GLY A 134 9.32 -2.13 -8.03
N CYS A 135 8.27 -2.95 -8.12
CA CYS A 135 6.93 -2.79 -7.54
C CYS A 135 6.24 -1.46 -7.87
N ARG A 136 6.49 -0.92 -9.07
CA ARG A 136 5.90 0.36 -9.48
C ARG A 136 4.50 0.13 -10.05
N PRO A 137 3.52 1.00 -9.73
CA PRO A 137 2.21 0.92 -10.36
C PRO A 137 2.32 1.13 -11.87
N ASP A 138 1.91 0.13 -12.66
CA ASP A 138 2.00 0.17 -14.13
C ASP A 138 0.63 -0.04 -14.83
N GLY A 139 -0.43 -0.21 -14.05
CA GLY A 139 -1.80 -0.40 -14.55
C GLY A 139 -2.16 -1.84 -14.88
N GLU A 140 -1.22 -2.78 -14.87
CA GLU A 140 -1.51 -4.20 -15.07
C GLU A 140 -1.91 -4.90 -13.78
N GLY A 141 -1.39 -4.45 -12.64
CA GLY A 141 -1.76 -4.94 -11.33
C GLY A 141 -0.64 -4.91 -10.30
N SER A 142 -0.89 -5.56 -9.17
CA SER A 142 0.11 -5.87 -8.14
C SER A 142 0.14 -7.38 -7.89
N TRP A 143 0.30 -8.15 -8.97
CA TRP A 143 0.28 -9.61 -8.92
C TRP A 143 1.36 -10.15 -7.98
N ALA A 144 0.94 -11.13 -7.18
CA ALA A 144 1.76 -11.87 -6.24
C ALA A 144 1.34 -13.34 -6.25
N ILE A 145 2.17 -14.22 -5.68
CA ILE A 145 1.94 -15.67 -5.68
C ILE A 145 1.75 -16.18 -4.26
N GLY A 146 0.74 -17.02 -4.05
CA GLY A 146 0.47 -17.74 -2.82
C GLY A 146 0.55 -19.26 -2.98
N VAL A 147 0.71 -19.95 -1.86
CA VAL A 147 0.78 -21.42 -1.76
C VAL A 147 -0.40 -21.94 -0.93
N PHE A 148 -0.93 -23.08 -1.37
CA PHE A 148 -2.08 -23.77 -0.77
C PHE A 148 -1.77 -25.26 -0.61
N PHE A 149 -2.37 -25.88 0.40
CA PHE A 149 -2.25 -27.30 0.68
C PHE A 149 -3.62 -27.91 0.98
N GLY A 150 -3.77 -29.22 0.76
CA GLY A 150 -5.00 -29.91 1.11
C GLY A 150 -4.91 -31.41 0.92
N ASP A 151 -5.92 -32.15 1.37
CA ASP A 151 -6.00 -33.59 1.14
C ASP A 151 -6.49 -33.92 -0.29
N SER A 152 -7.08 -32.94 -0.98
CA SER A 152 -7.57 -33.04 -2.35
C SER A 152 -7.43 -31.69 -3.07
N PRO A 153 -7.52 -31.63 -4.42
CA PRO A 153 -7.49 -30.36 -5.15
C PRO A 153 -8.75 -29.49 -4.91
N PHE A 154 -9.79 -30.04 -4.25
CA PHE A 154 -11.04 -29.36 -3.92
C PHE A 154 -11.11 -28.89 -2.46
N SER A 155 -10.10 -29.20 -1.65
CA SER A 155 -10.02 -28.87 -0.22
C SER A 155 -8.71 -28.14 0.09
N LEU A 156 -8.29 -27.28 -0.84
CA LEU A 156 -7.08 -26.48 -0.73
C LEU A 156 -7.29 -25.31 0.24
N GLU A 157 -6.41 -25.18 1.20
CA GLU A 157 -6.38 -24.09 2.18
C GLU A 157 -5.03 -23.37 2.10
N PRO A 158 -5.00 -22.06 2.40
CA PRO A 158 -3.76 -21.29 2.39
C PRO A 158 -2.76 -21.78 3.45
N ILE A 159 -1.46 -21.59 3.16
CA ILE A 159 -0.35 -22.09 3.98
C ILE A 159 -0.44 -21.69 5.47
N GLU A 160 -0.97 -20.49 5.77
CA GLU A 160 -1.13 -20.00 7.14
C GLU A 160 -2.17 -20.75 8.01
N LEU A 161 -2.98 -21.65 7.43
CA LEU A 161 -3.97 -22.46 8.16
C LEU A 161 -3.47 -23.88 8.46
N GLN A 162 -2.76 -24.51 7.53
CA GLN A 162 -2.38 -25.92 7.66
C GLN A 162 -0.98 -26.15 8.23
N TRP A 163 0.00 -25.30 7.88
CA TRP A 163 1.40 -25.63 8.13
C TRP A 163 1.96 -24.94 9.37
N ASN A 164 2.02 -25.72 10.45
CA ASN A 164 2.41 -25.27 11.79
C ASN A 164 3.88 -25.60 12.12
N GLU A 165 4.74 -25.82 11.12
CA GLU A 165 6.19 -26.04 11.32
C GLU A 165 6.84 -24.74 11.78
N TRP A 166 6.63 -24.42 13.06
CA TRP A 166 7.16 -23.28 13.75
C TRP A 166 8.69 -23.27 13.67
N ARG A 167 9.26 -22.42 12.81
CA ARG A 167 10.68 -22.11 12.87
C ARG A 167 10.91 -20.95 13.83
N ASN A 168 11.56 -21.25 14.95
CA ASN A 168 11.75 -20.33 16.06
C ASN A 168 12.76 -19.20 15.77
N GLU A 169 13.34 -19.15 14.57
CA GLU A 169 14.54 -18.34 14.28
C GLU A 169 14.28 -17.13 13.36
N SER A 170 13.13 -17.09 12.68
CA SER A 170 12.74 -15.92 11.89
C SER A 170 11.51 -15.26 12.52
N ALA A 171 11.58 -13.94 12.66
CA ALA A 171 10.55 -12.99 13.08
C ALA A 171 9.17 -13.09 12.36
N ALA A 172 8.95 -14.12 11.54
CA ALA A 172 7.99 -14.12 10.45
C ALA A 172 7.02 -15.32 10.44
N TRP A 173 6.76 -15.96 11.60
CA TRP A 173 5.92 -17.17 11.65
C TRP A 173 4.55 -16.97 12.33
N PRO A 174 3.45 -17.58 11.81
CA PRO A 174 3.39 -18.38 10.58
C PRO A 174 3.62 -17.54 9.32
N ALA A 175 4.31 -18.13 8.34
CA ALA A 175 4.37 -17.56 7.00
C ALA A 175 2.94 -17.46 6.45
N ALA A 176 2.62 -16.34 5.82
CA ALA A 176 1.30 -16.11 5.25
C ALA A 176 1.42 -15.70 3.79
N ASN A 177 0.40 -16.05 3.00
CA ASN A 177 0.31 -15.60 1.62
C ASN A 177 0.20 -14.05 1.53
N PRO A 178 0.78 -13.44 0.47
CA PRO A 178 1.52 -14.06 -0.61
C PRO A 178 2.97 -14.41 -0.22
N VAL A 179 3.52 -15.49 -0.77
CA VAL A 179 4.88 -15.97 -0.46
C VAL A 179 5.95 -15.45 -1.42
N VAL A 180 5.57 -15.07 -2.65
CA VAL A 180 6.48 -14.41 -3.62
C VAL A 180 5.82 -13.14 -4.14
N THR A 181 6.58 -12.05 -4.17
CA THR A 181 6.14 -10.74 -4.68
C THR A 181 7.23 -10.08 -5.52
N CYS A 182 6.87 -9.03 -6.25
CA CYS A 182 7.84 -8.16 -6.94
C CYS A 182 8.98 -7.67 -6.03
N ALA A 183 8.72 -7.46 -4.73
CA ALA A 183 9.71 -6.96 -3.79
C ALA A 183 10.78 -8.02 -3.53
N SER A 184 10.38 -9.28 -3.32
CA SER A 184 11.32 -10.38 -3.11
C SER A 184 12.24 -10.61 -4.31
N VAL A 185 11.73 -10.44 -5.54
CA VAL A 185 12.50 -10.56 -6.79
C VAL A 185 13.46 -9.37 -6.96
N SER A 186 12.97 -8.16 -6.69
CA SER A 186 13.76 -6.92 -6.80
C SER A 186 14.87 -6.84 -5.74
N GLU A 187 14.60 -7.30 -4.51
CA GLU A 187 15.59 -7.39 -3.43
C GLU A 187 16.72 -8.38 -3.75
N ALA A 188 16.42 -9.43 -4.52
CA ALA A 188 17.42 -10.37 -5.03
C ALA A 188 18.24 -9.84 -6.21
N GLY A 189 17.97 -8.61 -6.69
CA GLY A 189 18.71 -7.95 -7.76
C GLY A 189 18.08 -8.06 -9.15
N PHE A 190 16.86 -8.61 -9.26
CA PHE A 190 16.13 -8.74 -10.52
C PHE A 190 14.95 -7.75 -10.56
N PRO A 191 15.04 -6.64 -11.32
CA PRO A 191 14.05 -5.57 -11.23
C PRO A 191 12.66 -6.03 -11.66
N SER A 192 11.64 -5.96 -10.78
CA SER A 192 10.32 -6.55 -11.06
C SER A 192 9.17 -5.65 -10.61
N ASN A 193 8.12 -5.47 -11.43
CA ASN A 193 6.89 -4.77 -11.06
C ASN A 193 5.81 -5.70 -10.48
N PHE A 194 5.75 -6.95 -10.93
CA PHE A 194 4.84 -7.98 -10.41
C PHE A 194 5.37 -9.37 -10.71
N VAL A 195 4.77 -10.38 -10.06
CA VAL A 195 4.99 -11.80 -10.38
C VAL A 195 3.63 -12.50 -10.62
N ALA A 196 3.53 -13.30 -11.67
CA ALA A 196 2.29 -13.97 -12.07
C ALA A 196 2.57 -15.34 -12.72
N ASP A 197 1.51 -16.06 -13.11
CA ASP A 197 1.59 -17.35 -13.80
C ASP A 197 2.52 -18.40 -13.13
N PRO A 198 2.29 -18.74 -11.85
CA PRO A 198 3.14 -19.68 -11.13
C PRO A 198 2.98 -21.12 -11.62
N PHE A 199 4.08 -21.76 -12.02
CA PHE A 199 4.20 -23.20 -12.25
C PHE A 199 5.16 -23.84 -11.28
N LEU A 200 4.67 -24.86 -10.58
CA LEU A 200 5.46 -25.63 -9.63
C LEU A 200 6.14 -26.80 -10.34
N PHE A 201 7.37 -27.11 -9.95
CA PHE A 201 8.09 -28.32 -10.34
C PHE A 201 8.72 -28.93 -9.10
N ILE A 202 8.28 -30.15 -8.74
CA ILE A 202 8.69 -30.83 -7.51
C ILE A 202 9.78 -31.86 -7.84
N LYS A 203 10.96 -31.71 -7.23
CA LYS A 203 12.08 -32.65 -7.37
C LYS A 203 12.53 -33.12 -5.99
N GLY A 204 12.17 -34.35 -5.63
CA GLY A 204 12.34 -34.84 -4.26
C GLY A 204 11.43 -34.05 -3.32
N ASP A 205 12.02 -33.49 -2.26
CA ASP A 205 11.33 -32.62 -1.28
C ASP A 205 11.57 -31.13 -1.56
N THR A 206 12.18 -30.79 -2.71
CA THR A 206 12.46 -29.42 -3.12
C THR A 206 11.42 -28.93 -4.12
N PHE A 207 10.89 -27.74 -3.88
CA PHE A 207 9.94 -27.06 -4.75
C PHE A 207 10.66 -26.01 -5.58
N TYR A 208 10.51 -26.07 -6.89
CA TYR A 208 10.94 -25.02 -7.82
C TYR A 208 9.70 -24.34 -8.37
N LEU A 209 9.66 -23.01 -8.27
CA LEU A 209 8.55 -22.19 -8.75
C LEU A 209 9.04 -21.34 -9.91
N PHE A 210 8.52 -21.62 -11.10
CA PHE A 210 8.72 -20.82 -12.29
C PHE A 210 7.55 -19.85 -12.43
N PHE A 211 7.82 -18.59 -12.78
CA PHE A 211 6.78 -17.57 -12.83
C PHE A 211 7.15 -16.47 -13.84
N GLU A 212 6.13 -15.78 -14.35
CA GLU A 212 6.31 -14.52 -15.05
C GLU A 212 6.77 -13.45 -14.05
N THR A 213 7.82 -12.72 -14.39
CA THR A 213 8.23 -11.49 -13.69
C THR A 213 8.32 -10.36 -14.69
N LYS A 214 7.57 -9.28 -14.44
CA LYS A 214 7.61 -8.12 -15.33
C LYS A 214 8.76 -7.20 -14.98
N ASN A 215 9.72 -7.08 -15.87
CA ASN A 215 10.88 -6.24 -15.69
C ASN A 215 10.48 -4.76 -15.53
N SER A 216 10.91 -4.11 -14.44
CA SER A 216 10.52 -2.73 -14.15
C SER A 216 11.14 -1.67 -15.07
N VAL A 217 12.17 -2.04 -15.84
CA VAL A 217 12.91 -1.17 -16.75
C VAL A 217 12.42 -1.34 -18.18
N THR A 218 12.37 -2.58 -18.69
CA THR A 218 11.94 -2.88 -20.07
C THR A 218 10.43 -2.99 -20.21
N LEU A 219 9.70 -3.17 -19.11
CA LEU A 219 8.24 -3.41 -19.05
C LEU A 219 7.79 -4.68 -19.78
N GLN A 220 8.70 -5.63 -20.02
CA GLN A 220 8.39 -6.94 -20.59
C GLN A 220 8.33 -8.02 -19.51
N GLY A 221 7.58 -9.09 -19.76
CA GLY A 221 7.59 -10.30 -18.94
C GLY A 221 8.79 -11.19 -19.29
N ASP A 222 9.54 -11.58 -18.27
CA ASP A 222 10.61 -12.57 -18.32
C ASP A 222 10.23 -13.78 -17.44
N ILE A 223 10.90 -14.92 -17.60
CA ILE A 223 10.65 -16.08 -16.74
C ILE A 223 11.67 -16.13 -15.60
N GLY A 224 11.19 -16.01 -14.37
CA GLY A 224 11.97 -16.17 -13.14
C GLY A 224 11.84 -17.56 -12.53
N VAL A 225 12.78 -17.91 -11.65
CA VAL A 225 12.68 -19.12 -10.82
C VAL A 225 13.08 -18.86 -9.36
N ALA A 226 12.29 -19.42 -8.45
CA ALA A 226 12.58 -19.47 -7.02
C ALA A 226 12.56 -20.92 -6.51
N VAL A 227 13.25 -21.17 -5.39
CA VAL A 227 13.32 -22.49 -4.76
C VAL A 227 12.87 -22.44 -3.31
N SER A 228 12.12 -23.45 -2.88
CA SER A 228 11.76 -23.68 -1.48
C SER A 228 12.20 -25.08 -1.04
N LYS A 229 12.75 -25.15 0.17
CA LYS A 229 13.23 -26.38 0.82
C LYS A 229 12.46 -26.69 2.11
N ASP A 230 11.39 -25.95 2.37
CA ASP A 230 10.59 -25.99 3.59
C ASP A 230 9.09 -25.98 3.26
N ASN A 231 8.71 -26.79 2.27
CA ASN A 231 7.32 -26.97 1.85
C ASN A 231 6.63 -25.64 1.46
N GLY A 232 7.34 -24.76 0.76
CA GLY A 232 6.77 -23.53 0.20
C GLY A 232 6.62 -22.38 1.20
N ALA A 233 7.17 -22.49 2.42
CA ALA A 233 7.07 -21.43 3.40
C ALA A 233 8.08 -20.29 3.16
N THR A 234 9.29 -20.62 2.72
CA THR A 234 10.29 -19.64 2.32
C THR A 234 10.80 -19.92 0.90
N TRP A 235 11.15 -18.85 0.19
CA TRP A 235 11.53 -18.89 -1.22
C TRP A 235 12.80 -18.09 -1.46
N GLU A 236 13.83 -18.78 -1.97
CA GLU A 236 15.08 -18.19 -2.43
C GLU A 236 14.99 -17.91 -3.93
N GLN A 237 15.23 -16.66 -4.34
CA GLN A 237 15.25 -16.27 -5.75
C GLN A 237 16.56 -16.72 -6.39
N LEU A 238 16.49 -17.54 -7.46
CA LEU A 238 17.69 -18.05 -8.13
C LEU A 238 18.05 -17.23 -9.38
N GLY A 239 17.06 -16.64 -10.05
CA GLY A 239 17.28 -15.69 -11.15
C GLY A 239 16.31 -15.82 -12.31
N ILE A 240 16.63 -15.11 -13.39
CA ILE A 240 15.91 -15.15 -14.67
C ILE A 240 16.43 -16.31 -15.51
N VAL A 241 15.53 -17.20 -15.94
CA VAL A 241 15.86 -18.42 -16.68
C VAL A 241 15.60 -18.31 -18.17
N LEU A 242 14.69 -17.42 -18.58
CA LEU A 242 14.46 -17.03 -19.97
C LEU A 242 14.19 -15.52 -20.04
N ASP A 243 14.96 -14.86 -20.89
CA ASP A 243 14.87 -13.44 -21.26
C ASP A 243 15.02 -13.39 -22.79
N GLU A 244 13.95 -13.01 -23.48
CA GLU A 244 13.88 -12.95 -24.94
C GLU A 244 13.48 -11.52 -25.37
N GLU A 245 13.61 -11.19 -26.65
CA GLU A 245 13.25 -9.85 -27.17
C GLU A 245 11.73 -9.56 -27.16
N TRP A 246 10.92 -10.50 -26.69
CA TRP A 246 9.45 -10.40 -26.61
C TRP A 246 8.96 -10.85 -25.24
N HIS A 247 7.73 -10.46 -24.92
CA HIS A 247 7.07 -10.79 -23.65
C HIS A 247 6.90 -12.31 -23.50
N LEU A 248 7.34 -12.83 -22.35
CA LEU A 248 7.14 -14.21 -21.93
C LEU A 248 6.23 -14.27 -20.70
N SER A 249 5.34 -15.25 -20.67
CA SER A 249 4.50 -15.56 -19.51
C SER A 249 4.21 -17.07 -19.44
N TYR A 250 3.34 -17.53 -18.54
CA TYR A 250 2.85 -18.91 -18.48
C TYR A 250 3.93 -20.01 -18.65
N PRO A 251 4.97 -20.09 -17.81
CA PRO A 251 6.10 -21.00 -17.98
C PRO A 251 5.75 -22.46 -17.65
N TYR A 252 4.99 -23.14 -18.52
CA TYR A 252 4.55 -24.51 -18.29
C TYR A 252 5.74 -25.49 -18.28
N VAL A 253 6.12 -25.99 -17.09
CA VAL A 253 7.23 -26.94 -16.92
C VAL A 253 6.73 -28.38 -16.74
N PHE A 254 7.36 -29.34 -17.40
CA PHE A 254 7.04 -30.77 -17.30
C PHE A 254 8.24 -31.67 -17.60
N SER A 255 8.14 -32.94 -17.19
CA SER A 255 9.15 -33.96 -17.49
C SER A 255 8.69 -34.88 -18.62
N TYR A 256 9.61 -35.28 -19.49
CA TYR A 256 9.38 -36.27 -20.54
C TYR A 256 10.70 -36.99 -20.88
N GLN A 257 10.70 -38.32 -20.88
CA GLN A 257 11.89 -39.16 -21.16
C GLN A 257 13.14 -38.73 -20.36
N ASP A 258 12.99 -38.56 -19.04
CA ASP A 258 14.05 -38.12 -18.11
C ASP A 258 14.67 -36.74 -18.42
N GLN A 259 14.05 -35.96 -19.31
CA GLN A 259 14.39 -34.58 -19.60
C GLN A 259 13.31 -33.64 -19.05
N ILE A 260 13.71 -32.41 -18.74
CA ILE A 260 12.81 -31.37 -18.25
C ILE A 260 12.63 -30.33 -19.36
N TYR A 261 11.38 -30.02 -19.66
CA TYR A 261 10.97 -29.08 -20.70
C TYR A 261 10.17 -27.92 -20.09
N MET A 262 10.30 -26.75 -20.71
CA MET A 262 9.51 -25.55 -20.43
C MET A 262 8.85 -25.06 -21.73
N MET A 263 7.57 -24.73 -21.63
CA MET A 263 6.75 -24.20 -22.72
C MET A 263 6.13 -22.87 -22.28
N PRO A 264 6.86 -21.76 -22.39
CA PRO A 264 6.33 -20.46 -22.03
C PRO A 264 5.32 -19.97 -23.08
N GLU A 265 4.37 -19.13 -22.66
CA GLU A 265 3.63 -18.28 -23.57
C GLU A 265 4.56 -17.19 -24.11
N GLY A 266 4.51 -16.99 -25.42
CA GLY A 266 5.32 -16.00 -26.13
C GLY A 266 4.66 -15.63 -27.46
N SER A 267 3.33 -15.51 -27.44
CA SER A 267 2.47 -15.43 -28.63
C SER A 267 2.84 -14.29 -29.58
N LYS A 268 3.43 -13.20 -29.06
CA LYS A 268 3.97 -12.07 -29.84
C LYS A 268 5.00 -12.52 -30.88
N LYS A 269 5.72 -13.62 -30.65
CA LYS A 269 6.70 -14.17 -31.59
C LYS A 269 6.06 -14.91 -32.77
N GLY A 270 4.82 -15.36 -32.62
CA GLY A 270 4.04 -16.05 -33.66
C GLY A 270 4.17 -17.58 -33.67
N ASP A 271 4.91 -18.17 -32.73
CA ASP A 271 5.15 -19.61 -32.64
C ASP A 271 5.13 -20.13 -31.18
N LEU A 272 4.81 -21.40 -31.01
CA LEU A 272 4.85 -22.11 -29.72
C LEU A 272 6.15 -22.93 -29.62
N ARG A 273 6.92 -22.67 -28.56
CA ARG A 273 8.30 -23.14 -28.39
C ARG A 273 8.46 -24.04 -27.18
N LEU A 274 9.31 -25.05 -27.31
CA LEU A 274 9.78 -25.88 -26.21
C LEU A 274 11.26 -25.63 -25.96
N TYR A 275 11.59 -25.37 -24.71
CA TYR A 275 12.95 -25.24 -24.21
C TYR A 275 13.28 -26.47 -23.35
N ARG A 276 14.47 -27.04 -23.50
CA ARG A 276 14.96 -28.16 -22.70
C ARG A 276 16.00 -27.66 -21.70
N ALA A 277 15.92 -28.15 -20.46
CA ALA A 277 16.92 -27.85 -19.44
C ALA A 277 18.26 -28.50 -19.79
N LEU A 278 19.34 -27.72 -19.76
CA LEU A 278 20.72 -28.20 -19.84
C LEU A 278 21.30 -28.38 -18.44
N GLU A 279 21.11 -27.37 -17.59
CA GLU A 279 21.50 -27.37 -16.18
C GLU A 279 20.31 -26.85 -15.36
N PHE A 280 19.49 -27.77 -14.88
CA PHE A 280 18.28 -27.42 -14.14
C PHE A 280 18.61 -26.79 -12.77
N PRO A 281 17.97 -25.67 -12.37
CA PRO A 281 16.84 -25.00 -13.03
C PRO A 281 17.22 -23.80 -13.92
N LEU A 282 18.50 -23.44 -14.06
CA LEU A 282 18.90 -22.12 -14.56
C LEU A 282 19.20 -22.05 -16.07
N LYS A 283 19.74 -23.10 -16.68
CA LYS A 283 20.13 -23.05 -18.10
C LYS A 283 19.19 -23.86 -18.99
N TRP A 284 18.65 -23.18 -20.00
CA TRP A 284 17.71 -23.73 -20.95
C TRP A 284 18.17 -23.49 -22.38
N LYS A 285 17.78 -24.38 -23.30
CA LYS A 285 18.03 -24.24 -24.74
C LYS A 285 16.75 -24.47 -25.50
N LEU A 286 16.48 -23.66 -26.53
CA LEU A 286 15.40 -23.92 -27.47
C LEU A 286 15.62 -25.29 -28.12
N GLU A 287 14.71 -26.22 -27.85
CA GLU A 287 14.74 -27.58 -28.40
C GLU A 287 13.97 -27.62 -29.71
N LYS A 288 12.76 -27.07 -29.73
CA LYS A 288 11.87 -27.19 -30.89
C LYS A 288 10.79 -26.10 -30.93
N VAL A 289 10.49 -25.62 -32.13
CA VAL A 289 9.22 -24.94 -32.43
C VAL A 289 8.19 -26.01 -32.73
N ILE A 290 7.26 -26.24 -31.80
CA ILE A 290 6.29 -27.34 -31.92
C ILE A 290 5.05 -26.97 -32.75
N LEU A 291 4.71 -25.68 -32.81
CA LEU A 291 3.60 -25.19 -33.63
C LEU A 291 3.91 -23.76 -34.11
N LYS A 292 3.69 -23.47 -35.39
CA LYS A 292 3.84 -22.11 -35.95
C LYS A 292 2.52 -21.33 -35.81
N LYS A 293 2.10 -21.10 -34.57
CA LYS A 293 0.85 -20.43 -34.22
C LYS A 293 1.02 -19.65 -32.91
N PRO A 294 0.42 -18.46 -32.76
CA PRO A 294 0.55 -17.62 -31.56
C PRO A 294 -0.37 -18.11 -30.44
N LEU A 295 -0.18 -19.34 -29.97
CA LEU A 295 -1.01 -19.88 -28.88
C LEU A 295 -0.68 -19.20 -27.55
N ILE A 296 -1.73 -18.90 -26.80
CA ILE A 296 -1.72 -18.22 -25.50
C ILE A 296 -2.09 -19.24 -24.42
N ASP A 297 -1.42 -19.17 -23.27
CA ASP A 297 -1.64 -20.00 -22.07
C ASP A 297 -1.74 -21.49 -22.39
N SER A 298 -0.72 -21.99 -23.08
CA SER A 298 -0.74 -23.35 -23.59
C SER A 298 -0.28 -24.35 -22.54
N PHE A 299 -0.91 -25.53 -22.49
CA PHE A 299 -0.43 -26.66 -21.68
C PHE A 299 -0.48 -27.96 -22.49
N ILE A 300 0.33 -28.93 -22.08
CA ILE A 300 0.31 -30.30 -22.62
C ILE A 300 -0.09 -31.28 -21.51
N ILE A 301 -0.95 -32.26 -21.81
CA ILE A 301 -1.24 -33.36 -20.88
C ILE A 301 -1.33 -34.69 -21.63
N TYR A 302 -0.76 -35.75 -21.04
CA TYR A 302 -0.98 -37.11 -21.53
C TYR A 302 -2.29 -37.66 -20.95
N TYR A 303 -3.22 -38.03 -21.81
CA TYR A 303 -4.51 -38.58 -21.42
C TYR A 303 -5.02 -39.53 -22.51
N ASP A 304 -5.44 -40.72 -22.09
CA ASP A 304 -6.04 -41.75 -22.96
C ASP A 304 -5.26 -42.02 -24.26
N GLY A 305 -3.95 -42.28 -24.12
CA GLY A 305 -3.09 -42.69 -25.25
C GLY A 305 -2.49 -41.54 -26.07
N TYR A 306 -2.93 -40.30 -25.88
CA TYR A 306 -2.43 -39.13 -26.63
C TYR A 306 -1.85 -38.04 -25.71
N HIS A 307 -0.92 -37.26 -26.27
CA HIS A 307 -0.59 -35.95 -25.74
C HIS A 307 -1.57 -34.94 -26.33
N TRP A 308 -2.23 -34.19 -25.47
CA TRP A 308 -3.16 -33.13 -25.82
C TRP A 308 -2.55 -31.78 -25.51
N LEU A 309 -2.62 -30.86 -26.46
CA LEU A 309 -2.18 -29.48 -26.34
C LEU A 309 -3.42 -28.59 -26.40
N PHE A 310 -3.62 -27.79 -25.35
CA PHE A 310 -4.69 -26.80 -25.27
C PHE A 310 -4.06 -25.42 -25.31
N GLY A 311 -4.70 -24.45 -25.96
CA GLY A 311 -4.26 -23.06 -25.98
C GLY A 311 -5.24 -22.17 -26.73
N SER A 312 -5.13 -20.86 -26.56
CA SER A 312 -6.00 -19.89 -27.25
C SER A 312 -5.26 -19.19 -28.39
N ASP A 313 -5.93 -18.90 -29.50
CA ASP A 313 -5.46 -18.07 -30.59
C ASP A 313 -6.43 -16.90 -30.87
N PHE A 314 -5.98 -15.68 -30.61
CA PHE A 314 -6.75 -14.46 -30.85
C PHE A 314 -6.47 -13.80 -32.21
N SER A 315 -5.67 -14.43 -33.08
CA SER A 315 -5.19 -13.82 -34.32
C SER A 315 -6.15 -13.95 -35.50
N PHE A 316 -7.09 -14.90 -35.48
CA PHE A 316 -8.00 -15.11 -36.61
C PHE A 316 -9.20 -14.13 -36.59
N PHE A 317 -9.74 -13.86 -37.78
CA PHE A 317 -10.88 -12.96 -37.93
C PHE A 317 -12.15 -13.53 -37.27
N GLY A 318 -12.72 -12.80 -36.31
CA GLY A 318 -13.91 -13.23 -35.55
C GLY A 318 -13.58 -13.97 -34.25
N ALA A 319 -12.30 -14.11 -33.88
CA ALA A 319 -11.89 -14.61 -32.57
C ALA A 319 -12.36 -13.67 -31.46
N LYS A 320 -13.05 -14.21 -30.44
CA LYS A 320 -13.38 -13.48 -29.22
C LYS A 320 -12.19 -13.53 -28.27
N LYS A 321 -11.55 -12.38 -28.04
CA LYS A 321 -10.42 -12.25 -27.10
C LYS A 321 -10.78 -12.84 -25.72
N ASN A 322 -9.94 -13.73 -25.20
CA ASN A 322 -10.15 -14.52 -23.97
C ASN A 322 -11.36 -15.47 -23.97
N GLY A 323 -12.04 -15.66 -25.11
CA GLY A 323 -13.21 -16.53 -25.27
C GLY A 323 -12.97 -17.71 -26.21
N GLU A 324 -11.74 -17.85 -26.70
CA GLU A 324 -11.34 -18.84 -27.71
C GLU A 324 -10.52 -19.98 -27.06
N LEU A 325 -10.71 -21.21 -27.52
CA LEU A 325 -9.92 -22.37 -27.13
C LEU A 325 -9.73 -23.33 -28.32
N GLU A 326 -8.49 -23.74 -28.55
CA GLU A 326 -8.14 -24.80 -29.48
C GLU A 326 -7.51 -26.01 -28.77
N ILE A 327 -7.71 -27.17 -29.37
CA ILE A 327 -7.16 -28.45 -28.93
C ILE A 327 -6.37 -29.09 -30.07
N TRP A 328 -5.22 -29.64 -29.74
CA TRP A 328 -4.35 -30.36 -30.67
C TRP A 328 -3.92 -31.67 -30.03
N TYR A 329 -3.63 -32.69 -30.83
CA TYR A 329 -3.19 -33.98 -30.33
C TYR A 329 -1.97 -34.52 -31.07
N SER A 330 -1.17 -35.31 -30.37
CA SER A 330 0.01 -35.99 -30.91
C SER A 330 0.32 -37.26 -30.12
N THR A 331 1.13 -38.13 -30.69
CA THR A 331 1.71 -39.29 -29.99
C THR A 331 2.94 -38.93 -29.18
N SER A 332 3.45 -37.69 -29.30
CA SER A 332 4.61 -37.17 -28.57
C SER A 332 4.39 -35.70 -28.21
N PRO A 333 4.85 -35.22 -27.05
CA PRO A 333 4.77 -33.79 -26.70
C PRO A 333 5.65 -32.93 -27.62
N LEU A 334 6.56 -33.55 -28.39
CA LEU A 334 7.40 -32.87 -29.39
C LEU A 334 6.70 -32.76 -30.76
N GLY A 335 5.45 -33.23 -30.88
CA GLY A 335 4.72 -33.29 -32.14
C GLY A 335 5.15 -34.44 -33.07
N PRO A 336 4.69 -34.45 -34.33
CA PRO A 336 3.89 -33.41 -34.96
C PRO A 336 2.47 -33.34 -34.37
N TRP A 337 1.94 -32.11 -34.26
CA TRP A 337 0.62 -31.85 -33.71
C TRP A 337 -0.45 -31.84 -34.80
N LYS A 338 -1.57 -32.52 -34.55
CA LYS A 338 -2.75 -32.53 -35.40
C LYS A 338 -3.86 -31.70 -34.75
N PRO A 339 -4.57 -30.83 -35.50
CA PRO A 339 -5.68 -30.09 -34.95
C PRO A 339 -6.84 -31.03 -34.60
N HIS A 340 -7.52 -30.75 -33.50
CA HIS A 340 -8.76 -31.42 -33.16
C HIS A 340 -9.86 -31.04 -34.17
N LYS A 341 -10.76 -31.97 -34.51
CA LYS A 341 -11.77 -31.76 -35.57
C LYS A 341 -12.77 -30.64 -35.25
N GLN A 342 -12.96 -30.33 -33.98
CA GLN A 342 -13.87 -29.28 -33.52
C GLN A 342 -13.18 -27.93 -33.31
N ASN A 343 -11.91 -27.74 -33.72
CA ASN A 343 -11.25 -26.44 -33.54
C ASN A 343 -11.92 -25.31 -34.36
N PRO A 344 -12.05 -24.10 -33.78
CA PRO A 344 -11.87 -23.79 -32.36
C PRO A 344 -12.99 -24.43 -31.53
N VAL A 345 -12.65 -25.16 -30.47
CA VAL A 345 -13.66 -25.89 -29.67
C VAL A 345 -14.56 -24.92 -28.93
N HIS A 346 -14.04 -23.74 -28.58
CA HIS A 346 -14.81 -22.61 -28.07
C HIS A 346 -14.45 -21.32 -28.80
N ASN A 347 -15.46 -20.50 -29.07
CA ASN A 347 -15.33 -19.08 -29.44
C ASN A 347 -16.50 -18.30 -28.82
N ILE A 348 -16.51 -18.29 -27.49
CA ILE A 348 -17.63 -17.91 -26.62
C ILE A 348 -17.33 -16.62 -25.86
N ASP A 349 -18.20 -16.21 -24.94
CA ASP A 349 -17.95 -15.03 -24.11
C ASP A 349 -16.76 -15.24 -23.16
N LYS A 350 -15.94 -14.20 -22.98
CA LYS A 350 -14.74 -14.22 -22.12
C LYS A 350 -15.01 -14.49 -20.63
N THR A 351 -16.27 -14.47 -20.21
CA THR A 351 -16.70 -14.83 -18.84
C THR A 351 -16.74 -16.34 -18.61
N LEU A 352 -16.76 -17.14 -19.69
CA LEU A 352 -17.09 -18.57 -19.63
C LEU A 352 -15.87 -19.50 -19.50
N GLY A 353 -14.65 -18.97 -19.32
CA GLY A 353 -13.50 -19.83 -18.98
C GLY A 353 -12.82 -20.55 -20.14
N ALA A 354 -12.88 -20.02 -21.37
CA ALA A 354 -12.22 -20.65 -22.52
C ALA A 354 -10.69 -20.61 -22.42
N ARG A 355 -10.10 -19.44 -22.14
CA ARG A 355 -8.65 -19.28 -21.93
C ARG A 355 -8.18 -20.07 -20.70
N ASN A 356 -7.09 -20.83 -20.83
CA ASN A 356 -6.58 -21.68 -19.74
C ASN A 356 -6.04 -20.86 -18.56
N ALA A 357 -6.03 -21.47 -17.37
CA ALA A 357 -5.68 -20.82 -16.10
C ALA A 357 -4.73 -21.71 -15.25
N GLY A 358 -3.70 -22.26 -15.88
CA GLY A 358 -2.67 -23.08 -15.24
C GLY A 358 -2.71 -24.56 -15.60
N ARG A 359 -2.12 -25.40 -14.74
CA ARG A 359 -1.90 -26.83 -15.04
C ARG A 359 -3.21 -27.62 -14.92
N PRO A 360 -3.56 -28.46 -15.91
CA PRO A 360 -4.65 -29.43 -15.74
C PRO A 360 -4.23 -30.56 -14.79
N PHE A 361 -5.17 -31.16 -14.07
CA PHE A 361 -4.88 -32.26 -13.16
C PHE A 361 -5.85 -33.42 -13.32
N ILE A 362 -5.39 -34.61 -12.95
CA ILE A 362 -6.21 -35.82 -12.91
C ILE A 362 -6.54 -36.12 -11.44
N TYR A 363 -7.82 -36.30 -11.14
CA TYR A 363 -8.28 -36.67 -9.80
C TYR A 363 -9.39 -37.72 -9.93
N ASN A 364 -9.25 -38.83 -9.19
CA ASN A 364 -10.16 -39.98 -9.27
C ASN A 364 -10.43 -40.45 -10.72
N GLY A 365 -9.38 -40.49 -11.54
CA GLY A 365 -9.45 -40.92 -12.94
C GLY A 365 -10.09 -39.92 -13.92
N SER A 366 -10.61 -38.79 -13.44
CA SER A 366 -11.18 -37.73 -14.29
C SER A 366 -10.17 -36.62 -14.54
N LEU A 367 -10.17 -36.08 -15.76
CA LEU A 367 -9.34 -34.94 -16.14
C LEU A 367 -10.07 -33.62 -15.86
N TYR A 368 -9.35 -32.66 -15.29
CA TYR A 368 -9.84 -31.32 -14.97
C TYR A 368 -9.00 -30.25 -15.64
N ARG A 369 -9.67 -29.26 -16.23
CA ARG A 369 -9.09 -28.06 -16.83
C ARG A 369 -9.52 -26.83 -16.04
N ILE A 370 -8.61 -25.89 -15.87
CA ILE A 370 -8.87 -24.61 -15.21
C ILE A 370 -8.93 -23.54 -16.29
N GLY A 371 -9.95 -22.67 -16.24
CA GLY A 371 -10.17 -21.60 -17.21
C GLY A 371 -10.36 -20.22 -16.57
N GLN A 372 -10.06 -19.15 -17.29
CA GLN A 372 -10.14 -17.77 -16.80
C GLN A 372 -11.51 -17.14 -17.07
N ASP A 373 -12.15 -16.61 -16.01
CA ASP A 373 -13.23 -15.63 -16.14
C ASP A 373 -12.62 -14.23 -16.26
N CYS A 374 -12.65 -13.68 -17.48
CA CYS A 374 -12.22 -12.33 -17.80
C CYS A 374 -13.38 -11.32 -17.92
N GLY A 375 -14.51 -11.61 -17.28
CA GLY A 375 -15.67 -10.74 -17.18
C GLY A 375 -15.40 -9.51 -16.33
N GLY A 376 -15.82 -8.32 -16.78
CA GLY A 376 -15.64 -7.06 -16.05
C GLY A 376 -14.19 -6.53 -15.99
N THR A 377 -13.23 -7.37 -15.59
CA THR A 377 -11.79 -7.08 -15.58
C THR A 377 -10.98 -8.31 -16.02
N TYR A 378 -9.78 -8.10 -16.57
CA TYR A 378 -8.87 -9.20 -16.90
C TYR A 378 -8.50 -9.99 -15.64
N GLY A 379 -8.59 -11.32 -15.68
CA GLY A 379 -8.24 -12.18 -14.56
C GLY A 379 -9.14 -12.03 -13.33
N ARG A 380 -10.44 -11.78 -13.53
CA ARG A 380 -11.39 -11.58 -12.42
C ARG A 380 -11.44 -12.80 -11.48
N SER A 381 -11.45 -13.99 -12.04
CA SER A 381 -11.41 -15.25 -11.29
C SER A 381 -11.12 -16.43 -12.21
N ILE A 382 -10.93 -17.60 -11.61
CA ILE A 382 -10.81 -18.87 -12.32
C ILE A 382 -12.08 -19.71 -12.19
N ARG A 383 -12.26 -20.65 -13.12
CA ARG A 383 -13.33 -21.65 -13.21
C ARG A 383 -12.73 -23.03 -13.40
N LEU A 384 -13.41 -24.06 -12.92
CA LEU A 384 -12.95 -25.44 -13.01
C LEU A 384 -13.90 -26.26 -13.88
N PHE A 385 -13.35 -27.02 -14.81
CA PHE A 385 -14.10 -27.84 -15.75
C PHE A 385 -13.66 -29.29 -15.66
N ARG A 386 -14.60 -30.20 -15.45
CA ARG A 386 -14.36 -31.64 -15.62
C ARG A 386 -14.55 -32.00 -17.08
N ILE A 387 -13.52 -32.53 -17.72
CA ILE A 387 -13.59 -33.01 -19.09
C ILE A 387 -14.35 -34.34 -19.10
N GLN A 388 -15.49 -34.37 -19.78
CA GLN A 388 -16.35 -35.55 -19.90
C GLN A 388 -15.94 -36.42 -21.09
N VAL A 389 -15.63 -35.77 -22.21
CA VAL A 389 -15.19 -36.44 -23.43
C VAL A 389 -13.98 -35.73 -23.99
N LEU A 390 -12.94 -36.49 -24.29
CA LEU A 390 -11.75 -36.04 -24.99
C LEU A 390 -11.28 -37.15 -25.94
N THR A 391 -11.76 -37.10 -27.18
CA THR A 391 -11.33 -37.98 -28.27
C THR A 391 -10.79 -37.12 -29.41
N THR A 392 -10.28 -37.74 -30.49
CA THR A 392 -9.72 -36.96 -31.62
C THR A 392 -10.80 -36.21 -32.43
N ASP A 393 -12.06 -36.51 -32.20
CA ASP A 393 -13.22 -36.02 -32.93
C ASP A 393 -14.28 -35.31 -32.06
N ARG A 394 -14.27 -35.50 -30.73
CA ARG A 394 -15.26 -34.91 -29.81
C ARG A 394 -14.63 -34.43 -28.51
N TYR A 395 -15.02 -33.22 -28.10
CA TYR A 395 -14.65 -32.56 -26.85
C TYR A 395 -15.88 -32.06 -26.11
N GLU A 396 -16.02 -32.44 -24.85
CA GLU A 396 -17.09 -31.97 -23.96
C GLU A 396 -16.56 -31.77 -22.54
N GLU A 397 -16.86 -30.64 -21.93
CA GLU A 397 -16.51 -30.32 -20.54
C GLU A 397 -17.73 -29.78 -19.78
N ILE A 398 -17.72 -29.95 -18.46
CA ILE A 398 -18.76 -29.40 -17.57
C ILE A 398 -18.12 -28.61 -16.44
N GLU A 399 -18.66 -27.44 -16.14
CA GLU A 399 -18.21 -26.63 -15.00
C GLU A 399 -18.53 -27.35 -13.68
N VAL A 400 -17.57 -27.34 -12.76
CA VAL A 400 -17.70 -27.91 -11.41
C VAL A 400 -17.18 -26.92 -10.36
N PRO A 401 -17.62 -27.00 -9.10
CA PRO A 401 -17.10 -26.14 -8.04
C PRO A 401 -15.60 -26.36 -7.81
N LEU A 402 -14.82 -25.27 -7.78
CA LEU A 402 -13.39 -25.31 -7.48
C LEU A 402 -13.09 -25.66 -6.01
N GLY A 403 -13.98 -25.32 -5.09
CA GLY A 403 -13.78 -25.53 -3.64
C GLY A 403 -12.87 -24.51 -2.96
N LEU A 404 -12.40 -23.48 -3.67
CA LEU A 404 -11.60 -22.39 -3.10
C LEU A 404 -12.46 -21.19 -2.70
N GLU A 405 -12.46 -20.82 -1.43
CA GLU A 405 -13.21 -19.66 -0.94
C GLU A 405 -12.53 -18.34 -1.34
N ARG A 406 -13.34 -17.34 -1.74
CA ARG A 406 -12.85 -15.99 -1.99
C ARG A 406 -12.60 -15.26 -0.67
N PRO A 407 -11.52 -14.47 -0.56
CA PRO A 407 -11.24 -13.70 0.65
C PRO A 407 -12.34 -12.65 0.90
N ARG A 408 -12.84 -12.60 2.14
CA ARG A 408 -13.89 -11.64 2.53
C ARG A 408 -13.36 -10.22 2.79
N LYS A 409 -12.03 -10.05 2.84
CA LYS A 409 -11.36 -8.75 3.05
C LYS A 409 -11.37 -7.84 1.82
N GLY A 410 -11.88 -8.30 0.68
CA GLY A 410 -11.85 -7.54 -0.58
C GLY A 410 -10.42 -7.12 -0.92
N ARG A 411 -10.21 -5.87 -1.33
CA ARG A 411 -8.89 -5.34 -1.74
C ARG A 411 -7.80 -5.39 -0.67
N ASN A 412 -8.13 -5.63 0.60
CA ASN A 412 -7.11 -5.78 1.65
C ASN A 412 -6.51 -7.20 1.70
N ALA A 413 -7.09 -8.16 0.97
CA ALA A 413 -6.46 -9.45 0.67
C ALA A 413 -5.65 -9.35 -0.63
N TRP A 414 -4.50 -10.02 -0.67
CA TRP A 414 -3.58 -9.99 -1.81
C TRP A 414 -4.18 -10.54 -3.11
N ASN A 415 -5.11 -11.50 -3.02
CA ASN A 415 -5.86 -12.07 -4.15
C ASN A 415 -7.34 -11.61 -4.16
N GLY A 416 -7.62 -10.45 -3.55
CA GLY A 416 -8.99 -10.02 -3.28
C GLY A 416 -9.76 -9.41 -4.45
N ALA A 417 -9.07 -8.99 -5.51
CA ALA A 417 -9.71 -8.42 -6.70
C ALA A 417 -9.70 -9.38 -7.89
N ARG A 418 -8.61 -10.16 -8.03
CA ARG A 418 -8.31 -10.92 -9.24
C ARG A 418 -7.44 -12.14 -8.94
N THR A 419 -7.63 -13.18 -9.74
CA THR A 419 -6.86 -14.44 -9.79
C THR A 419 -7.05 -15.01 -11.19
N HIS A 420 -5.97 -15.35 -11.88
CA HIS A 420 -6.06 -15.92 -13.22
C HIS A 420 -5.27 -17.22 -13.41
N HIS A 421 -4.52 -17.66 -12.41
CA HIS A 421 -3.71 -18.87 -12.52
C HIS A 421 -3.79 -19.78 -11.29
N LEU A 422 -3.82 -21.09 -11.51
CA LEU A 422 -3.66 -22.12 -10.49
C LEU A 422 -2.88 -23.32 -11.06
N ASP A 423 -1.79 -23.71 -10.43
CA ASP A 423 -1.09 -24.98 -10.68
C ASP A 423 -1.22 -25.86 -9.43
N ALA A 424 -1.97 -26.96 -9.55
CA ALA A 424 -2.20 -27.92 -8.47
C ALA A 424 -1.58 -29.28 -8.80
N GLN A 425 -0.84 -29.84 -7.85
CA GLN A 425 -0.11 -31.11 -8.01
C GLN A 425 -0.23 -31.98 -6.76
N GLN A 426 -0.25 -33.29 -6.97
CA GLN A 426 -0.22 -34.27 -5.90
C GLN A 426 1.24 -34.53 -5.46
N LEU A 427 1.47 -34.47 -4.15
CA LEU A 427 2.73 -34.82 -3.51
C LEU A 427 2.86 -36.35 -3.37
N LYS A 428 4.10 -36.83 -3.19
CA LYS A 428 4.37 -38.25 -2.89
C LYS A 428 3.66 -38.76 -1.64
N SER A 429 3.35 -37.87 -0.70
CA SER A 429 2.58 -38.18 0.51
C SER A 429 1.09 -38.45 0.25
N GLY A 430 0.60 -38.21 -0.97
CA GLY A 430 -0.82 -38.27 -1.33
C GLY A 430 -1.57 -36.95 -1.14
N LYS A 431 -1.03 -36.02 -0.34
CA LYS A 431 -1.54 -34.66 -0.19
C LYS A 431 -1.38 -33.85 -1.47
N TRP A 432 -2.10 -32.74 -1.57
CA TRP A 432 -2.05 -31.80 -2.67
C TRP A 432 -1.37 -30.51 -2.25
N VAL A 433 -0.59 -29.95 -3.17
CA VAL A 433 -0.05 -28.59 -3.10
C VAL A 433 -0.54 -27.83 -4.32
N ALA A 434 -0.80 -26.54 -4.15
CA ALA A 434 -1.10 -25.66 -5.27
C ALA A 434 -0.44 -24.29 -5.11
N VAL A 435 -0.08 -23.69 -6.24
CA VAL A 435 0.37 -22.30 -6.33
C VAL A 435 -0.61 -21.51 -7.18
N MET A 436 -0.88 -20.28 -6.74
CA MET A 436 -1.90 -19.44 -7.34
C MET A 436 -1.42 -18.00 -7.34
N ASP A 437 -1.71 -17.28 -8.42
CA ASP A 437 -1.53 -15.84 -8.44
C ASP A 437 -2.75 -15.09 -7.91
N GLY A 438 -2.52 -13.83 -7.59
CA GLY A 438 -3.56 -12.99 -7.04
C GLY A 438 -3.17 -11.53 -7.11
N ASP A 439 -4.18 -10.71 -7.32
CA ASP A 439 -4.05 -9.28 -7.28
C ASP A 439 -5.20 -8.64 -6.51
N ARG A 440 -4.86 -7.57 -5.79
CA ARG A 440 -5.76 -6.71 -5.01
C ARG A 440 -6.23 -5.49 -5.80
N VAL A 441 -5.59 -5.21 -6.93
CA VAL A 441 -5.86 -4.05 -7.79
C VAL A 441 -6.62 -4.51 -9.03
N PRO A 442 -7.67 -3.82 -9.49
CA PRO A 442 -8.27 -4.09 -10.79
C PRO A 442 -7.33 -3.69 -11.95
N SER A 443 -7.49 -4.34 -13.10
CA SER A 443 -6.78 -3.94 -14.32
C SER A 443 -7.10 -2.48 -14.68
N GLY A 444 -6.07 -1.68 -14.96
CA GLY A 444 -6.18 -0.27 -15.35
C GLY A 444 -6.49 0.70 -14.20
N ASP A 445 -6.43 0.26 -12.94
CA ASP A 445 -6.79 1.11 -11.79
C ASP A 445 -5.94 2.38 -11.70
N SER A 446 -4.61 2.29 -11.85
CA SER A 446 -3.72 3.46 -11.80
C SER A 446 -4.09 4.51 -12.84
N VAL A 447 -4.32 4.10 -14.08
CA VAL A 447 -4.72 4.97 -15.20
C VAL A 447 -6.09 5.59 -14.92
N LYS A 448 -7.06 4.78 -14.48
CA LYS A 448 -8.42 5.26 -14.19
C LYS A 448 -8.43 6.27 -13.04
N ARG A 449 -7.65 6.02 -11.97
CA ARG A 449 -7.52 6.95 -10.84
C ARG A 449 -6.92 8.28 -11.28
N LEU A 450 -5.81 8.25 -12.03
CA LEU A 450 -5.21 9.48 -12.56
C LEU A 450 -6.17 10.25 -13.47
N PHE A 451 -6.89 9.54 -14.36
CA PHE A 451 -7.89 10.16 -15.23
C PHE A 451 -9.00 10.87 -14.43
N ILE A 452 -9.60 10.18 -13.44
CA ILE A 452 -10.65 10.77 -12.59
C ILE A 452 -10.10 11.94 -11.79
N GLY A 453 -8.90 11.80 -11.22
CA GLY A 453 -8.25 12.84 -10.44
C GLY A 453 -7.99 14.11 -11.24
N TYR A 454 -7.39 13.98 -12.43
CA TYR A 454 -7.16 15.12 -13.31
C TYR A 454 -8.44 15.71 -13.90
N ALA A 455 -9.45 14.88 -14.18
CA ALA A 455 -10.77 15.37 -14.60
C ALA A 455 -11.43 16.21 -13.50
N ALA A 456 -11.34 15.80 -12.24
CA ALA A 456 -11.85 16.56 -11.09
C ALA A 456 -11.11 17.90 -10.91
N PHE A 457 -9.78 17.91 -11.02
CA PHE A 457 -9.00 19.15 -11.00
C PHE A 457 -9.32 20.06 -12.18
N GLY A 458 -9.47 19.50 -13.39
CA GLY A 458 -9.90 20.24 -14.58
C GLY A 458 -11.28 20.89 -14.39
N ALA A 459 -12.25 20.15 -13.85
CA ALA A 459 -13.57 20.67 -13.51
C ALA A 459 -13.50 21.80 -12.46
N ALA A 460 -12.65 21.67 -11.44
CA ALA A 460 -12.43 22.71 -10.44
C ALA A 460 -11.84 23.98 -11.07
N ILE A 461 -10.85 23.85 -11.96
CA ILE A 461 -10.24 24.99 -12.69
C ILE A 461 -11.29 25.70 -13.54
N ILE A 462 -12.11 24.96 -14.30
CA ILE A 462 -13.19 25.52 -15.11
C ILE A 462 -14.18 26.28 -14.21
N LEU A 463 -14.57 25.70 -13.07
CA LEU A 463 -15.50 26.31 -12.14
C LEU A 463 -14.94 27.58 -11.48
N VAL A 464 -13.64 27.61 -11.15
CA VAL A 464 -12.94 28.83 -10.68
C VAL A 464 -13.01 29.92 -11.75
N ILE A 465 -12.68 29.60 -13.01
CA ILE A 465 -12.71 30.57 -14.11
C ILE A 465 -14.13 31.11 -14.32
N LEU A 466 -15.14 30.24 -14.35
CA LEU A 466 -16.55 30.63 -14.47
C LEU A 466 -17.00 31.54 -13.32
N THR A 467 -16.61 31.21 -12.10
CA THR A 467 -16.90 32.03 -10.91
C THR A 467 -16.25 33.41 -11.01
N GLY A 468 -15.00 33.47 -11.47
CA GLY A 468 -14.29 34.73 -11.72
C GLY A 468 -14.97 35.58 -12.79
N VAL A 469 -15.53 34.98 -13.84
CA VAL A 469 -16.31 35.70 -14.87
C VAL A 469 -17.65 36.20 -14.31
N LEU A 470 -18.37 35.38 -13.54
CA LEU A 470 -19.66 35.72 -12.91
C LEU A 470 -19.54 36.83 -11.85
N LEU A 471 -18.40 36.91 -11.17
CA LEU A 471 -18.06 37.95 -10.19
C LEU A 471 -17.36 39.18 -10.81
N SER A 472 -17.18 39.18 -12.13
CA SER A 472 -16.44 40.23 -12.86
C SER A 472 -14.97 40.39 -12.47
N ALA A 473 -14.39 39.43 -11.75
CA ALA A 473 -12.98 39.39 -11.37
C ALA A 473 -12.09 39.00 -12.57
N ILE A 474 -12.59 38.14 -13.46
CA ILE A 474 -11.92 37.75 -14.71
C ILE A 474 -12.65 38.41 -15.87
N LYS A 475 -11.94 39.28 -16.59
CA LYS A 475 -12.38 39.79 -17.89
C LYS A 475 -11.78 38.89 -18.95
N CYS A 476 -12.60 38.06 -19.59
CA CYS A 476 -12.22 37.36 -20.82
C CYS A 476 -12.15 38.40 -21.96
N ILE A 477 -11.10 39.22 -21.94
CA ILE A 477 -10.76 40.11 -23.04
C ILE A 477 -9.28 39.84 -23.30
N LEU A 478 -8.99 38.89 -24.19
CA LEU A 478 -7.66 38.80 -24.78
C LEU A 478 -7.54 39.90 -25.83
N PRO A 479 -6.72 40.95 -25.63
CA PRO A 479 -6.53 41.96 -26.64
C PRO A 479 -5.65 41.37 -27.74
N LEU A 480 -6.25 41.07 -28.90
CA LEU A 480 -5.56 40.59 -30.10
C LEU A 480 -4.36 41.47 -30.50
N SER A 481 -4.34 42.75 -30.08
CA SER A 481 -3.36 43.76 -30.46
C SER A 481 -1.96 43.59 -29.86
N ARG A 482 -1.76 42.73 -28.84
CA ARG A 482 -0.44 42.53 -28.20
C ARG A 482 0.33 41.30 -28.66
N CYS A 483 -0.25 40.43 -29.49
CA CYS A 483 0.41 39.24 -30.04
C CYS A 483 0.83 39.40 -31.52
N LEU A 484 0.64 40.57 -32.10
CA LEU A 484 1.07 40.89 -33.46
C LEU A 484 2.34 41.75 -33.37
N PRO A 485 3.49 41.31 -33.93
CA PRO A 485 4.61 42.22 -34.14
C PRO A 485 4.09 43.34 -35.04
N ILE A 486 4.26 44.59 -34.61
CA ILE A 486 3.97 45.76 -35.44
C ILE A 486 4.95 45.70 -36.61
N LEU A 487 4.51 45.16 -37.75
CA LEU A 487 5.31 45.16 -38.97
C LEU A 487 5.22 46.57 -39.56
N GLY A 488 6.22 47.39 -39.22
CA GLY A 488 6.50 48.63 -39.92
C GLY A 488 6.88 48.35 -41.39
N LYS A 489 6.20 49.06 -42.29
CA LYS A 489 6.54 49.33 -43.71
C LYS A 489 6.82 48.14 -44.64
N ARG A 490 5.85 47.94 -45.55
CA ARG A 490 5.95 47.59 -46.99
C ARG A 490 7.26 46.94 -47.47
N SER A 491 7.18 45.63 -47.67
CA SER A 491 7.68 44.78 -48.79
C SER A 491 8.04 43.39 -48.23
N ASP A 492 7.93 42.35 -49.06
CA ASP A 492 8.09 40.92 -48.72
C ASP A 492 6.87 40.19 -48.15
N VAL A 493 5.80 40.17 -48.95
CA VAL A 493 4.76 39.14 -48.89
C VAL A 493 5.22 38.01 -49.81
N PHE A 494 5.77 36.92 -49.28
CA PHE A 494 5.72 35.55 -49.82
C PHE A 494 6.63 34.62 -48.99
N GLN A 495 6.30 34.38 -47.70
CA GLN A 495 6.74 33.22 -46.89
C GLN A 495 6.22 33.34 -45.44
N ALA A 496 4.90 33.24 -45.21
CA ALA A 496 4.33 33.21 -43.84
C ALA A 496 2.97 32.51 -43.74
N GLU A 497 2.70 31.51 -44.57
CA GLU A 497 1.34 30.96 -44.71
C GLU A 497 0.87 30.01 -43.58
N PRO A 498 1.72 29.17 -42.93
CA PRO A 498 1.24 28.30 -41.84
C PRO A 498 0.93 29.05 -40.54
N ARG A 499 1.60 30.19 -40.31
CA ARG A 499 1.44 30.98 -39.08
C ARG A 499 0.14 31.78 -39.12
N VAL A 500 -0.19 32.40 -40.25
CA VAL A 500 -1.41 33.23 -40.41
C VAL A 500 -2.70 32.43 -40.23
N PHE A 501 -2.74 31.18 -40.70
CA PHE A 501 -3.91 30.32 -40.56
C PHE A 501 -4.18 29.88 -39.10
N LEU A 502 -3.11 29.60 -38.34
CA LEU A 502 -3.21 29.32 -36.90
C LEU A 502 -3.71 30.55 -36.13
N TYR A 503 -3.22 31.75 -36.47
CA TYR A 503 -3.65 33.01 -35.87
C TYR A 503 -5.11 33.38 -36.17
N LEU A 504 -5.59 33.11 -37.39
CA LEU A 504 -7.01 33.33 -37.76
C LEU A 504 -7.96 32.38 -37.02
N LYS A 505 -7.58 31.09 -36.84
CA LYS A 505 -8.36 30.15 -36.02
C LYS A 505 -8.36 30.53 -34.53
N LEU A 506 -7.22 30.96 -33.98
CA LEU A 506 -7.17 31.49 -32.62
C LEU A 506 -8.00 32.77 -32.49
N GLY A 507 -7.92 33.69 -33.45
CA GLY A 507 -8.70 34.94 -33.45
C GLY A 507 -10.20 34.70 -33.50
N TRP A 508 -10.66 33.75 -34.31
CA TRP A 508 -12.06 33.34 -34.37
C TRP A 508 -12.52 32.68 -33.07
N PHE A 509 -11.72 31.77 -32.50
CA PHE A 509 -12.00 31.13 -31.22
C PHE A 509 -12.09 32.15 -30.08
N PHE A 510 -11.14 33.10 -29.99
CA PHE A 510 -11.17 34.16 -28.97
C PHE A 510 -12.35 35.10 -29.11
N ASN A 511 -12.70 35.48 -30.34
CA ASN A 511 -13.87 36.34 -30.56
C ASN A 511 -15.18 35.61 -30.19
N HIS A 512 -15.24 34.30 -30.44
CA HIS A 512 -16.40 33.49 -30.05
C HIS A 512 -16.51 33.32 -28.53
N VAL A 513 -15.38 33.09 -27.83
CA VAL A 513 -15.32 33.02 -26.36
C VAL A 513 -15.69 34.36 -25.72
N ASN A 514 -15.17 35.48 -26.24
CA ASN A 514 -15.50 36.83 -25.75
C ASN A 514 -17.01 37.15 -25.94
N LYS A 515 -17.61 36.68 -27.04
CA LYS A 515 -19.06 36.83 -27.31
C LYS A 515 -19.93 35.97 -26.39
N LEU A 516 -19.45 34.79 -25.98
CA LEU A 516 -20.09 33.91 -24.99
C LEU A 516 -19.97 34.41 -23.54
N SER A 517 -18.89 35.12 -23.19
CA SER A 517 -18.68 35.62 -21.82
C SER A 517 -19.46 36.89 -21.48
N SER A 518 -19.80 37.70 -22.49
CA SER A 518 -20.52 38.97 -22.32
C SER A 518 -21.86 38.87 -21.55
N PRO A 519 -22.75 37.88 -21.79
CA PRO A 519 -24.01 37.75 -21.04
C PRO A 519 -23.87 37.21 -19.61
N LEU A 520 -22.72 36.61 -19.25
CA LEU A 520 -22.49 35.98 -17.94
C LEU A 520 -21.80 36.92 -16.93
N HIS A 521 -21.24 38.03 -17.40
CA HIS A 521 -20.46 38.94 -16.57
C HIS A 521 -21.32 39.60 -15.48
N GLY A 522 -20.87 39.54 -14.22
CA GLY A 522 -21.49 40.28 -13.10
C GLY A 522 -22.88 39.81 -12.65
N ARG A 523 -23.31 38.58 -13.01
CA ARG A 523 -24.64 38.05 -12.68
C ARG A 523 -24.83 37.69 -11.19
N ILE A 524 -23.75 37.51 -10.43
CA ILE A 524 -23.84 37.17 -9.00
C ILE A 524 -23.62 38.43 -8.17
N ASN A 525 -24.68 38.87 -7.47
CA ASN A 525 -24.57 39.94 -6.49
C ASN A 525 -24.27 39.36 -5.09
N THR A 526 -23.06 39.58 -4.61
CA THR A 526 -22.56 39.13 -3.29
C THR A 526 -23.32 39.72 -2.11
N LYS A 527 -24.08 40.80 -2.31
CA LYS A 527 -24.90 41.44 -1.26
C LYS A 527 -26.28 40.80 -1.09
N THR A 528 -26.66 39.85 -1.96
CA THR A 528 -27.96 39.18 -1.91
C THR A 528 -27.86 37.80 -1.30
N CYS A 529 -28.88 37.38 -0.54
CA CYS A 529 -28.94 36.03 0.03
C CYS A 529 -28.86 34.95 -1.06
N ARG A 530 -29.48 35.17 -2.22
CA ARG A 530 -29.40 34.26 -3.37
C ARG A 530 -27.99 34.16 -3.94
N GLY A 531 -27.28 35.29 -4.09
CA GLY A 531 -25.89 35.30 -4.55
C GLY A 531 -24.93 34.62 -3.58
N LEU A 532 -25.11 34.84 -2.26
CA LEU A 532 -24.36 34.15 -1.21
C LEU A 532 -24.61 32.64 -1.22
N LEU A 533 -25.85 32.20 -1.40
CA LEU A 533 -26.21 30.78 -1.49
C LEU A 533 -25.56 30.12 -2.71
N VAL A 534 -25.62 30.76 -3.88
CA VAL A 534 -24.96 30.27 -5.11
C VAL A 534 -23.44 30.16 -4.92
N LEU A 535 -22.80 31.18 -4.33
CA LEU A 535 -21.36 31.13 -4.05
C LEU A 535 -20.99 30.05 -3.04
N SER A 536 -21.83 29.82 -2.03
CA SER A 536 -21.62 28.76 -1.05
C SER A 536 -21.69 27.38 -1.70
N ILE A 537 -22.67 27.15 -2.58
CA ILE A 537 -22.79 25.89 -3.35
C ILE A 537 -21.56 25.69 -4.26
N ILE A 538 -21.14 26.73 -4.97
CA ILE A 538 -19.94 26.70 -5.81
C ILE A 538 -18.70 26.37 -4.96
N PHE A 539 -18.54 27.02 -3.80
CA PHE A 539 -17.43 26.79 -2.90
C PHE A 539 -17.40 25.34 -2.37
N VAL A 540 -18.53 24.82 -1.90
CA VAL A 540 -18.65 23.41 -1.47
C VAL A 540 -18.31 22.45 -2.62
N THR A 541 -18.77 22.76 -3.83
CA THR A 541 -18.46 21.96 -5.03
C THR A 541 -16.97 22.00 -5.36
N LEU A 542 -16.33 23.18 -5.28
CA LEU A 542 -14.88 23.33 -5.48
C LEU A 542 -14.09 22.52 -4.45
N VAL A 543 -14.45 22.63 -3.18
CA VAL A 543 -13.84 21.84 -2.10
C VAL A 543 -14.01 20.34 -2.38
N ALA A 544 -15.21 19.90 -2.74
CA ALA A 544 -15.47 18.49 -3.07
C ALA A 544 -14.63 18.01 -4.26
N LEU A 545 -14.58 18.77 -5.36
CA LEU A 545 -13.78 18.45 -6.55
C LEU A 545 -12.28 18.41 -6.23
N THR A 546 -11.78 19.34 -5.43
CA THR A 546 -10.38 19.36 -4.97
C THR A 546 -10.08 18.15 -4.10
N CYS A 547 -10.94 17.80 -3.15
CA CYS A 547 -10.77 16.60 -2.32
C CYS A 547 -10.82 15.32 -3.16
N ILE A 548 -11.75 15.21 -4.12
CA ILE A 548 -11.83 14.08 -5.06
C ILE A 548 -10.55 13.99 -5.91
N GLY A 549 -10.11 15.11 -6.48
CA GLY A 549 -8.87 15.18 -7.26
C GLY A 549 -7.67 14.70 -6.46
N THR A 550 -7.50 15.23 -5.25
CA THR A 550 -6.43 14.85 -4.32
C THR A 550 -6.53 13.39 -3.92
N HIS A 551 -7.73 12.88 -3.61
CA HIS A 551 -7.96 11.49 -3.25
C HIS A 551 -7.53 10.52 -4.36
N TYR A 552 -7.96 10.76 -5.59
CA TYR A 552 -7.66 9.84 -6.69
C TYR A 552 -6.20 9.92 -7.16
N VAL A 553 -5.58 11.10 -7.09
CA VAL A 553 -4.16 11.25 -7.47
C VAL A 553 -3.22 10.69 -6.40
N TYR A 554 -3.50 10.92 -5.11
CA TYR A 554 -2.56 10.59 -4.02
C TYR A 554 -2.98 9.43 -3.12
N GLY A 555 -4.26 9.04 -3.07
CA GLY A 555 -4.81 8.10 -2.10
C GLY A 555 -4.63 6.62 -2.38
N GLY A 556 -3.74 6.25 -3.29
CA GLY A 556 -3.48 4.85 -3.64
C GLY A 556 -4.69 4.13 -4.23
N ASN A 557 -4.63 2.80 -4.27
CA ASN A 557 -5.68 1.89 -4.77
C ASN A 557 -6.78 1.58 -3.73
N GLY A 558 -6.67 2.16 -2.53
CA GLY A 558 -7.56 1.93 -1.38
C GLY A 558 -7.32 0.62 -0.63
N SER A 559 -6.25 -0.13 -0.92
CA SER A 559 -5.89 -1.33 -0.16
C SER A 559 -4.88 -1.01 0.94
N GLU A 560 -5.16 -1.51 2.15
CA GLU A 560 -4.23 -1.46 3.27
C GLU A 560 -3.40 -2.75 3.29
N GLU A 561 -2.18 -2.66 2.79
CA GLU A 561 -1.24 -3.79 2.70
C GLU A 561 -0.44 -3.99 3.99
N GLY A 562 -0.23 -5.23 4.39
CA GLY A 562 0.71 -5.56 5.47
C GLY A 562 2.17 -5.24 5.12
N TYR A 563 3.02 -5.19 6.13
CA TYR A 563 4.46 -5.00 5.93
C TYR A 563 5.21 -6.33 5.86
N MET A 564 6.11 -6.41 4.90
CA MET A 564 7.06 -7.51 4.78
C MET A 564 8.20 -7.33 5.79
N VAL A 565 8.59 -8.43 6.43
CA VAL A 565 9.79 -8.47 7.30
C VAL A 565 10.65 -9.63 6.82
N LYS A 566 11.89 -9.34 6.43
CA LYS A 566 12.84 -10.31 5.87
C LYS A 566 12.24 -11.14 4.72
N GLY A 567 11.53 -10.51 3.78
CA GLY A 567 10.94 -11.22 2.63
C GLY A 567 9.58 -11.90 2.87
N HIS A 568 9.01 -11.81 4.08
CA HIS A 568 7.81 -12.59 4.43
C HIS A 568 6.66 -11.76 5.03
N TYR A 569 5.43 -12.17 4.72
CA TYR A 569 4.20 -11.76 5.41
C TYR A 569 3.84 -12.73 6.54
N SER A 570 3.06 -12.25 7.50
CA SER A 570 2.56 -13.04 8.61
C SER A 570 1.22 -12.46 9.10
N GLN A 571 0.59 -13.11 10.08
CA GLN A 571 -0.71 -12.70 10.61
C GLN A 571 -0.73 -12.75 12.15
N PHE A 572 -1.69 -12.04 12.75
CA PHE A 572 -1.89 -11.97 14.20
C PHE A 572 -3.36 -12.12 14.60
N THR A 573 -3.60 -12.54 15.83
CA THR A 573 -4.94 -12.58 16.43
C THR A 573 -5.23 -11.25 17.11
N MET A 574 -6.36 -10.64 16.78
CA MET A 574 -6.89 -9.48 17.48
C MET A 574 -7.63 -9.97 18.73
N LEU A 575 -7.32 -9.42 19.90
CA LEU A 575 -8.00 -9.72 21.15
C LEU A 575 -8.57 -8.42 21.73
N THR A 576 -9.86 -8.44 22.04
CA THR A 576 -10.53 -7.32 22.70
C THR A 576 -11.42 -7.82 23.83
N MET A 577 -11.44 -7.12 24.95
CA MET A 577 -12.29 -7.44 26.09
C MET A 577 -13.41 -6.40 26.20
N THR A 578 -14.64 -6.87 26.37
CA THR A 578 -15.84 -6.02 26.34
C THR A 578 -16.97 -6.62 27.18
N TYR A 579 -18.10 -5.92 27.25
CA TYR A 579 -19.31 -6.28 27.97
C TYR A 579 -20.55 -5.67 27.32
N ASP A 580 -21.74 -6.08 27.76
CA ASP A 580 -23.03 -5.74 27.17
C ASP A 580 -23.26 -4.26 26.83
N ALA A 581 -22.86 -3.33 27.69
CA ALA A 581 -23.07 -1.89 27.47
C ALA A 581 -22.28 -1.32 26.28
N ARG A 582 -21.29 -2.04 25.74
CA ARG A 582 -20.41 -1.58 24.64
C ARG A 582 -20.63 -2.33 23.33
N LEU A 583 -21.73 -3.09 23.21
CA LEU A 583 -22.03 -3.88 22.02
C LEU A 583 -22.04 -3.08 20.71
N TRP A 584 -22.50 -1.82 20.73
CA TRP A 584 -22.48 -0.95 19.55
C TRP A 584 -21.04 -0.62 19.09
N ASN A 585 -20.16 -0.28 20.03
CA ASN A 585 -18.75 -0.02 19.74
C ASN A 585 -18.08 -1.28 19.18
N LEU A 586 -18.37 -2.43 19.78
CA LEU A 586 -17.86 -3.72 19.32
C LEU A 586 -18.27 -4.05 17.87
N LYS A 587 -19.48 -3.69 17.43
CA LYS A 587 -19.88 -3.87 16.03
C LYS A 587 -19.02 -3.05 15.06
N MET A 588 -18.70 -1.81 15.40
CA MET A 588 -17.82 -0.96 14.60
C MET A 588 -16.37 -1.47 14.63
N PHE A 589 -15.90 -1.88 15.81
CA PHE A 589 -14.59 -2.50 16.03
C PHE A 589 -14.40 -3.73 15.13
N VAL A 590 -15.31 -4.71 15.22
CA VAL A 590 -15.22 -5.97 14.44
C VAL A 590 -15.28 -5.67 12.95
N LYS A 591 -16.17 -4.78 12.51
CA LYS A 591 -16.29 -4.42 11.10
C LYS A 591 -15.00 -3.81 10.55
N HIS A 592 -14.38 -2.91 11.28
CA HIS A 592 -13.15 -2.25 10.88
C HIS A 592 -11.96 -3.21 10.88
N TYR A 593 -11.65 -3.81 12.03
CA TYR A 593 -10.41 -4.56 12.20
C TYR A 593 -10.40 -5.91 11.48
N SER A 594 -11.56 -6.54 11.27
CA SER A 594 -11.62 -7.80 10.50
C SER A 594 -11.13 -7.65 9.06
N ARG A 595 -11.10 -6.41 8.54
CA ARG A 595 -10.67 -6.10 7.18
C ARG A 595 -9.21 -5.68 7.07
N CYS A 596 -8.47 -5.51 8.18
CA CYS A 596 -7.04 -5.23 8.10
C CYS A 596 -6.25 -6.45 7.59
N SER A 597 -5.18 -6.21 6.84
CA SER A 597 -4.49 -7.24 6.03
C SER A 597 -4.00 -8.43 6.85
N SER A 598 -3.30 -8.16 7.95
CA SER A 598 -2.63 -9.17 8.76
C SER A 598 -3.48 -9.73 9.91
N VAL A 599 -4.73 -9.29 10.10
CA VAL A 599 -5.61 -9.84 11.13
C VAL A 599 -6.10 -11.24 10.71
N LYS A 600 -5.76 -12.29 11.46
CA LYS A 600 -6.17 -13.67 11.17
C LYS A 600 -7.58 -13.99 11.69
N GLU A 601 -7.83 -13.60 12.93
CA GLU A 601 -9.07 -13.83 13.65
C GLU A 601 -9.28 -12.73 14.70
N ILE A 602 -10.51 -12.59 15.19
CA ILE A 602 -10.85 -11.72 16.32
C ILE A 602 -11.40 -12.57 17.46
N VAL A 603 -10.82 -12.43 18.64
CA VAL A 603 -11.28 -13.05 19.88
C VAL A 603 -11.87 -11.97 20.77
N VAL A 604 -13.17 -12.09 21.05
CA VAL A 604 -13.89 -11.20 21.95
C VAL A 604 -14.00 -11.86 23.32
N VAL A 605 -13.30 -11.31 24.30
CA VAL A 605 -13.39 -11.72 25.70
C VAL A 605 -14.62 -11.04 26.31
N TRP A 606 -15.68 -11.81 26.52
CA TRP A 606 -16.95 -11.31 27.02
C TRP A 606 -17.02 -11.38 28.54
N ASN A 607 -16.87 -10.21 29.19
CA ASN A 607 -16.58 -10.13 30.62
C ASN A 607 -17.86 -10.10 31.50
N ARG A 608 -18.96 -9.54 30.98
CA ARG A 608 -20.21 -9.38 31.72
C ARG A 608 -21.40 -9.20 30.78
N GLY A 609 -22.56 -9.69 31.23
CA GLY A 609 -23.84 -9.53 30.55
C GLY A 609 -24.15 -10.67 29.58
N GLN A 610 -25.27 -10.56 28.86
CA GLN A 610 -25.66 -11.59 27.90
C GLN A 610 -24.75 -11.54 26.66
N PRO A 611 -24.04 -12.63 26.31
CA PRO A 611 -23.14 -12.63 25.16
C PRO A 611 -23.92 -12.50 23.85
N PRO A 612 -23.38 -11.75 22.87
CA PRO A 612 -23.95 -11.69 21.53
C PRO A 612 -23.68 -13.00 20.78
N LYS A 613 -24.30 -13.18 19.61
CA LYS A 613 -23.98 -14.29 18.71
C LYS A 613 -22.92 -13.83 17.72
N GLU A 614 -22.06 -14.75 17.28
CA GLU A 614 -21.01 -14.46 16.29
C GLU A 614 -21.59 -13.90 14.97
N ASN A 615 -22.77 -14.38 14.57
CA ASN A 615 -23.48 -13.91 13.37
C ASN A 615 -24.07 -12.49 13.50
N ASP A 616 -24.03 -11.87 14.68
CA ASP A 616 -24.50 -10.49 14.87
C ASP A 616 -23.49 -9.45 14.34
N PHE A 617 -22.31 -9.90 13.89
CA PHE A 617 -21.19 -9.07 13.46
C PHE A 617 -20.85 -9.22 11.97
N ASP A 618 -20.51 -8.09 11.35
CA ASP A 618 -19.99 -8.03 9.98
C ASP A 618 -18.47 -8.25 9.97
N SER A 619 -18.06 -9.51 10.11
CA SER A 619 -16.64 -9.90 10.15
C SER A 619 -16.16 -10.52 8.84
N ALA A 620 -15.01 -10.03 8.34
CA ALA A 620 -14.29 -10.62 7.21
C ALA A 620 -13.32 -11.76 7.60
N VAL A 621 -13.18 -12.04 8.90
CA VAL A 621 -12.35 -13.13 9.45
C VAL A 621 -13.14 -13.92 10.50
N PRO A 622 -12.69 -15.12 10.90
CA PRO A 622 -13.28 -15.83 12.04
C PRO A 622 -13.37 -14.92 13.27
N LEU A 623 -14.56 -14.88 13.87
CA LEU A 623 -14.86 -14.17 15.10
C LEU A 623 -15.26 -15.21 16.15
N ARG A 624 -14.59 -15.19 17.30
CA ARG A 624 -14.89 -16.11 18.40
C ARG A 624 -15.22 -15.33 19.67
N ILE A 625 -16.33 -15.69 20.32
CA ILE A 625 -16.73 -15.10 21.60
C ILE A 625 -16.32 -16.02 22.74
N ARG A 626 -15.36 -15.58 23.57
CA ARG A 626 -14.91 -16.29 24.77
C ARG A 626 -15.62 -15.71 25.99
N VAL A 627 -16.61 -16.44 26.49
CA VAL A 627 -17.42 -16.01 27.64
C VAL A 627 -16.70 -16.34 28.95
N GLU A 628 -16.54 -15.33 29.81
CA GLU A 628 -15.84 -15.46 31.08
C GLU A 628 -16.83 -15.55 32.25
N LYS A 629 -16.48 -16.34 33.26
CA LYS A 629 -17.38 -16.63 34.40
C LYS A 629 -17.53 -15.46 35.37
N ARG A 630 -16.51 -14.61 35.47
CA ARG A 630 -16.45 -13.48 36.37
C ARG A 630 -16.00 -12.24 35.62
N ASN A 631 -16.55 -11.09 36.00
CA ASN A 631 -16.08 -9.80 35.50
C ASN A 631 -14.72 -9.46 36.14
N SER A 632 -13.63 -9.62 35.38
CA SER A 632 -12.27 -9.38 35.84
C SER A 632 -11.42 -8.84 34.68
N LEU A 633 -10.51 -7.89 34.98
CA LEU A 633 -9.56 -7.40 33.98
C LEU A 633 -8.48 -8.44 33.64
N ASN A 634 -8.24 -9.41 34.53
CA ASN A 634 -7.28 -10.50 34.30
C ASN A 634 -7.67 -11.38 33.10
N ASN A 635 -8.95 -11.41 32.73
CA ASN A 635 -9.48 -12.33 31.71
C ASN A 635 -8.90 -12.09 30.31
N ARG A 636 -8.44 -10.87 30.00
CA ARG A 636 -7.82 -10.57 28.70
C ARG A 636 -6.52 -11.35 28.45
N PHE A 637 -5.89 -11.87 29.51
CA PHE A 637 -4.65 -12.66 29.43
C PHE A 637 -4.85 -14.15 29.73
N ASN A 638 -6.08 -14.65 29.81
CA ASN A 638 -6.34 -16.09 30.00
C ASN A 638 -5.68 -16.92 28.89
N ILE A 639 -5.02 -18.02 29.29
CA ILE A 639 -4.41 -18.98 28.35
C ILE A 639 -5.51 -19.54 27.43
N ASP A 640 -5.29 -19.42 26.12
CA ASP A 640 -6.25 -19.84 25.11
C ASP A 640 -5.56 -20.74 24.07
N PRO A 641 -5.77 -22.07 24.12
CA PRO A 641 -5.12 -23.01 23.21
C PRO A 641 -5.66 -22.92 21.77
N LEU A 642 -6.75 -22.19 21.54
CA LEU A 642 -7.31 -21.98 20.21
C LEU A 642 -6.59 -20.87 19.44
N ILE A 643 -5.91 -19.93 20.12
CA ILE A 643 -5.07 -18.92 19.47
C ILE A 643 -3.85 -19.61 18.85
N LYS A 644 -3.72 -19.50 17.52
CA LYS A 644 -2.62 -20.15 16.78
C LYS A 644 -1.51 -19.20 16.35
N THR A 645 -1.76 -17.89 16.33
CA THR A 645 -0.72 -16.90 16.01
C THR A 645 0.18 -16.66 17.20
N ARG A 646 1.49 -16.43 17.00
CA ARG A 646 2.37 -16.01 18.11
C ARG A 646 1.99 -14.63 18.62
N ALA A 647 1.80 -13.69 17.71
CA ALA A 647 1.38 -12.34 18.02
C ALA A 647 -0.10 -12.29 18.38
N VAL A 648 -0.41 -11.61 19.47
CA VAL A 648 -1.74 -11.10 19.78
C VAL A 648 -1.65 -9.58 19.84
N PHE A 649 -2.58 -8.91 19.18
CA PHE A 649 -2.81 -7.48 19.40
C PHE A 649 -3.95 -7.31 20.39
N GLU A 650 -3.62 -6.85 21.59
CA GLU A 650 -4.60 -6.49 22.60
C GLU A 650 -5.03 -5.05 22.38
N LEU A 651 -6.34 -4.83 22.29
CA LEU A 651 -6.91 -3.53 21.99
C LEU A 651 -8.22 -3.34 22.76
N ASP A 652 -8.28 -2.24 23.52
CA ASP A 652 -9.49 -1.84 24.22
C ASP A 652 -10.62 -1.54 23.23
N ASP A 653 -11.84 -1.94 23.58
CA ASP A 653 -13.02 -1.90 22.71
C ASP A 653 -13.55 -0.48 22.43
N ASP A 654 -12.94 0.55 23.03
CA ASP A 654 -13.20 1.96 22.80
C ASP A 654 -12.13 2.66 21.96
N ILE A 655 -11.09 1.95 21.51
CA ILE A 655 -10.01 2.52 20.69
C ILE A 655 -10.17 2.15 19.21
N MET A 656 -10.23 3.17 18.36
CA MET A 656 -10.24 3.04 16.90
C MET A 656 -8.94 3.59 16.30
N MET A 657 -8.21 2.77 15.56
CA MET A 657 -6.93 3.07 14.91
C MET A 657 -6.99 2.67 13.44
N THR A 658 -6.16 3.27 12.58
CA THR A 658 -6.12 2.88 11.17
C THR A 658 -5.50 1.49 10.99
N CYS A 659 -5.83 0.78 9.91
CA CYS A 659 -5.14 -0.50 9.62
C CYS A 659 -3.63 -0.28 9.44
N ASP A 660 -3.20 0.82 8.81
CA ASP A 660 -1.78 1.15 8.66
C ASP A 660 -1.06 1.26 10.02
N ASP A 661 -1.69 1.90 11.03
CA ASP A 661 -1.11 1.96 12.39
C ASP A 661 -0.89 0.55 12.98
N LEU A 662 -1.88 -0.34 12.84
CA LEU A 662 -1.78 -1.74 13.28
C LEU A 662 -0.65 -2.47 12.55
N GLU A 663 -0.58 -2.33 11.22
CA GLU A 663 0.45 -2.98 10.41
C GLU A 663 1.86 -2.46 10.76
N ARG A 664 2.02 -1.16 11.08
CA ARG A 664 3.30 -0.62 11.57
C ARG A 664 3.67 -1.21 12.92
N GLY A 665 2.74 -1.22 13.88
CA GLY A 665 2.96 -1.86 15.18
C GLY A 665 3.33 -3.34 15.04
N PHE A 666 2.65 -4.06 14.14
CA PHE A 666 2.91 -5.47 13.88
C PHE A 666 4.29 -5.70 13.27
N LYS A 667 4.72 -4.86 12.31
CA LYS A 667 6.08 -4.89 11.76
C LYS A 667 7.13 -4.75 12.86
N VAL A 668 6.96 -3.75 13.73
CA VAL A 668 7.89 -3.48 14.83
C VAL A 668 7.93 -4.63 15.84
N TRP A 669 6.77 -5.21 16.15
CA TRP A 669 6.70 -6.38 17.01
C TRP A 669 7.37 -7.60 16.38
N ARG A 670 7.17 -7.84 15.08
CA ARG A 670 7.84 -8.94 14.38
C ARG A 670 9.37 -8.81 14.47
N GLU A 671 9.90 -7.59 14.36
CA GLU A 671 11.34 -7.33 14.55
C GLU A 671 11.83 -7.56 15.99
N ASN A 672 10.94 -7.53 16.99
CA ASN A 672 11.26 -7.60 18.42
C ASN A 672 10.18 -8.41 19.20
N PRO A 673 10.00 -9.71 18.90
CA PRO A 673 8.83 -10.48 19.36
C PRO A 673 8.83 -10.76 20.87
N ASP A 674 9.96 -10.58 21.54
CA ASP A 674 10.17 -10.70 22.97
C ASP A 674 9.73 -9.46 23.77
N ARG A 675 9.32 -8.38 23.08
CA ARG A 675 8.92 -7.10 23.69
C ARG A 675 7.41 -6.88 23.66
N ILE A 676 6.95 -6.00 24.55
CA ILE A 676 5.62 -5.37 24.42
C ILE A 676 5.77 -4.18 23.47
N VAL A 677 5.11 -4.22 22.32
CA VAL A 677 5.15 -3.15 21.33
C VAL A 677 3.79 -2.47 21.25
N GLY A 678 3.70 -1.17 21.54
CA GLY A 678 2.39 -0.52 21.59
C GLY A 678 2.42 0.99 21.46
N PHE A 679 1.22 1.56 21.59
CA PHE A 679 0.95 2.94 21.18
C PHE A 679 0.78 3.91 22.34
N TYR A 680 0.79 3.42 23.59
CA TYR A 680 0.56 4.23 24.78
C TYR A 680 1.73 4.14 25.78
N PRO A 681 2.75 4.98 25.63
CA PRO A 681 3.92 4.98 26.50
C PRO A 681 3.59 5.67 27.83
N ARG A 682 4.09 5.10 28.92
CA ARG A 682 3.99 5.64 30.28
C ARG A 682 5.34 5.58 30.99
N LEU A 683 5.46 6.40 32.02
CA LEU A 683 6.67 6.47 32.81
C LEU A 683 6.34 6.23 34.29
N ALA A 684 6.95 5.20 34.88
CA ALA A 684 7.08 5.04 36.31
C ALA A 684 8.38 5.69 36.76
N ASP A 685 8.30 6.75 37.56
CA ASP A 685 9.46 7.55 38.01
C ASP A 685 9.23 8.06 39.44
N GLY A 686 10.31 8.49 40.11
CA GLY A 686 10.27 9.00 41.49
C GLY A 686 10.68 7.99 42.56
N SER A 687 10.74 8.49 43.82
CA SER A 687 11.01 7.68 45.01
C SER A 687 10.13 8.16 46.16
N PRO A 688 8.99 7.49 46.45
CA PRO A 688 8.50 6.24 45.84
C PRO A 688 8.08 6.41 44.37
N LEU A 689 8.04 5.31 43.61
CA LEU A 689 7.64 5.32 42.21
C LEU A 689 6.17 5.71 42.03
N GLU A 690 5.90 6.59 41.07
CA GLU A 690 4.56 7.05 40.72
C GLU A 690 4.26 6.82 39.23
N TYR A 691 2.96 6.69 38.91
CA TYR A 691 2.48 6.56 37.54
C TYR A 691 2.38 7.92 36.86
N HIS A 692 2.98 8.06 35.68
CA HIS A 692 2.91 9.28 34.87
C HIS A 692 2.48 9.01 33.43
N ASP A 693 1.80 10.02 32.86
CA ASP A 693 1.26 10.01 31.51
C ASP A 693 2.33 10.24 30.43
N GLU A 694 1.91 10.16 29.17
CA GLU A 694 2.80 10.38 28.02
C GLU A 694 3.39 11.80 28.00
N ASN A 695 2.62 12.83 28.36
CA ASN A 695 3.12 14.20 28.37
C ASN A 695 4.29 14.35 29.35
N TYR A 696 4.17 13.77 30.53
CA TYR A 696 5.26 13.73 31.50
C TYR A 696 6.44 12.90 31.00
N ALA A 697 6.19 11.70 30.45
CA ALA A 697 7.22 10.84 29.88
C ALA A 697 8.05 11.57 28.80
N ARG A 698 7.39 12.30 27.90
CA ARG A 698 8.03 13.12 26.87
C ARG A 698 8.87 14.25 27.46
N ARG A 699 8.34 14.99 28.45
CA ARG A 699 9.12 16.03 29.15
C ARG A 699 10.35 15.48 29.87
N LYS A 700 10.26 14.26 30.40
CA LYS A 700 11.38 13.56 31.05
C LYS A 700 12.27 12.80 30.08
N GLY A 701 11.99 12.83 28.77
CA GLY A 701 12.80 12.20 27.73
C GLY A 701 12.82 10.67 27.80
N GLY A 702 11.78 10.01 28.30
CA GLY A 702 11.69 8.56 28.20
C GLY A 702 10.49 7.90 28.85
N TYR A 703 10.35 6.60 28.60
CA TYR A 703 9.26 5.74 29.06
C TYR A 703 9.83 4.36 29.48
N ASN A 704 9.10 3.65 30.33
CA ASN A 704 9.44 2.29 30.78
C ASN A 704 8.23 1.35 30.84
N MET A 705 7.06 1.82 30.40
CA MET A 705 5.84 1.05 30.30
C MET A 705 5.12 1.32 28.98
N ILE A 706 4.45 0.30 28.48
CA ILE A 706 3.48 0.38 27.38
C ILE A 706 2.16 -0.20 27.87
N LEU A 707 1.07 0.55 27.77
CA LEU A 707 -0.25 0.04 28.16
C LEU A 707 -0.73 -1.00 27.14
N THR A 708 -1.27 -2.12 27.62
CA THR A 708 -1.66 -3.23 26.75
C THR A 708 -2.89 -2.93 25.92
N GLY A 709 -3.73 -1.99 26.35
CA GLY A 709 -4.97 -1.60 25.65
C GLY A 709 -4.80 -1.08 24.23
N ALA A 710 -3.57 -0.98 23.73
CA ALA A 710 -3.21 -0.96 22.32
C ALA A 710 -1.76 -1.47 22.16
N ALA A 711 -1.55 -2.80 22.23
CA ALA A 711 -0.22 -3.39 22.14
C ALA A 711 -0.17 -4.80 21.54
N PHE A 712 0.91 -5.07 20.79
CA PHE A 712 1.31 -6.40 20.35
C PHE A 712 2.15 -7.09 21.43
N ILE A 713 1.83 -8.36 21.68
CA ILE A 713 2.52 -9.23 22.63
C ILE A 713 2.64 -10.65 22.06
N ASP A 714 3.66 -11.38 22.49
CA ASP A 714 3.75 -12.82 22.29
C ASP A 714 2.79 -13.51 23.26
N HIS A 715 1.71 -14.11 22.75
CA HIS A 715 0.67 -14.67 23.62
C HIS A 715 1.19 -15.82 24.49
N LYS A 716 2.14 -16.63 24.00
CA LYS A 716 2.69 -17.75 24.78
C LYS A 716 3.49 -17.19 25.95
N LEU A 717 4.44 -16.32 25.65
CA LEU A 717 5.30 -15.70 26.65
C LEU A 717 4.50 -14.85 27.65
N ALA A 718 3.65 -13.95 27.16
CA ALA A 718 2.91 -12.99 27.98
C ALA A 718 1.91 -13.70 28.89
N PHE A 719 1.10 -14.63 28.35
CA PHE A 719 0.01 -15.24 29.12
C PHE A 719 0.56 -16.25 30.13
N GLU A 720 1.62 -17.00 29.78
CA GLU A 720 2.30 -17.89 30.73
C GLU A 720 2.95 -17.11 31.88
N ARG A 721 3.61 -15.97 31.59
CA ARG A 721 4.14 -15.08 32.64
C ARG A 721 3.01 -14.54 33.52
N TYR A 722 1.92 -14.07 32.91
CA TYR A 722 0.78 -13.49 33.61
C TYR A 722 0.07 -14.51 34.52
N TRP A 723 -0.05 -15.77 34.09
CA TRP A 723 -0.69 -16.85 34.86
C TRP A 723 0.28 -17.69 35.70
N SER A 724 1.55 -17.33 35.71
CA SER A 724 2.56 -17.97 36.57
C SER A 724 2.20 -17.90 38.05
N LYS A 725 2.82 -18.78 38.84
CA LYS A 725 2.69 -18.77 40.31
C LYS A 725 3.18 -17.46 40.91
N GLY A 726 4.28 -16.90 40.37
CA GLY A 726 4.86 -15.64 40.84
C GLY A 726 3.90 -14.44 40.67
N ALA A 727 3.12 -14.41 39.59
CA ALA A 727 2.20 -13.32 39.31
C ALA A 727 0.88 -13.36 40.13
N LYS A 728 0.65 -14.41 40.94
CA LYS A 728 -0.64 -14.62 41.63
C LYS A 728 -1.04 -13.43 42.51
N VAL A 729 -0.12 -12.93 43.33
CA VAL A 729 -0.36 -11.79 44.23
C VAL A 729 -0.69 -10.53 43.43
N GLY A 730 -0.04 -10.36 42.27
CA GLY A 730 -0.36 -9.29 41.33
C GLY A 730 -1.79 -9.37 40.81
N ARG A 731 -2.21 -10.55 40.34
CA ARG A 731 -3.57 -10.77 39.81
C ARG A 731 -4.66 -10.53 40.86
N GLU A 732 -4.42 -10.91 42.11
CA GLU A 732 -5.33 -10.63 43.23
C GLU A 732 -5.46 -9.13 43.49
N MET A 733 -4.37 -8.37 43.38
CA MET A 733 -4.40 -6.90 43.47
C MET A 733 -5.16 -6.28 42.30
N VAL A 734 -4.98 -6.80 41.08
CA VAL A 734 -5.73 -6.37 39.90
C VAL A 734 -7.23 -6.60 40.09
N ASP A 735 -7.64 -7.75 40.61
CA ASP A 735 -9.05 -8.03 40.91
C ASP A 735 -9.60 -7.08 41.99
N LYS A 736 -8.81 -6.81 43.05
CA LYS A 736 -9.21 -5.92 44.15
C LYS A 736 -9.40 -4.47 43.70
N GLN A 737 -8.48 -3.97 42.87
CA GLN A 737 -8.48 -2.57 42.42
C GLN A 737 -9.27 -2.36 41.13
N PHE A 738 -9.64 -3.44 40.43
CA PHE A 738 -10.21 -3.42 39.08
C PHE A 738 -9.40 -2.49 38.15
N ASN A 739 -8.07 -2.62 38.20
CA ASN A 739 -7.09 -1.82 37.45
C ASN A 739 -5.72 -2.54 37.42
N CYS A 740 -4.74 -1.96 36.74
CA CYS A 740 -3.32 -2.32 36.80
C CYS A 740 -2.91 -3.68 36.21
N GLU A 741 -3.76 -4.31 35.40
CA GLU A 741 -3.43 -5.52 34.65
C GLU A 741 -2.30 -5.28 33.64
N ASP A 742 -2.33 -4.12 33.00
CA ASP A 742 -1.32 -3.63 32.05
C ASP A 742 0.01 -3.34 32.77
N VAL A 743 -0.05 -2.64 33.92
CA VAL A 743 1.10 -2.36 34.77
C VAL A 743 1.74 -3.66 35.25
N LEU A 744 0.93 -4.61 35.74
CA LEU A 744 1.42 -5.91 36.18
C LEU A 744 2.18 -6.62 35.07
N LEU A 745 1.63 -6.66 33.84
CA LEU A 745 2.30 -7.31 32.72
C LEU A 745 3.67 -6.67 32.41
N ASN A 746 3.78 -5.34 32.46
CA ASN A 746 5.06 -4.65 32.27
C ASN A 746 6.11 -5.06 33.32
N PHE A 747 5.72 -5.19 34.60
CA PHE A 747 6.62 -5.70 35.64
C PHE A 747 7.04 -7.15 35.39
N LEU A 748 6.14 -8.00 34.92
CA LEU A 748 6.45 -9.40 34.61
C LEU A 748 7.36 -9.57 33.39
N TYR A 749 7.48 -8.54 32.55
CA TYR A 749 8.43 -8.52 31.44
C TYR A 749 9.85 -8.15 31.87
N VAL A 750 9.98 -7.38 32.96
CA VAL A 750 11.29 -7.02 33.51
C VAL A 750 11.85 -8.21 34.30
N ASN A 751 12.97 -8.73 33.82
CA ASN A 751 13.78 -9.67 34.60
C ASN A 751 14.84 -8.87 35.36
N ALA A 752 14.98 -9.11 36.66
CA ALA A 752 15.92 -8.42 37.54
C ALA A 752 17.40 -8.56 37.10
N SER A 753 17.70 -9.44 36.15
CA SER A 753 19.05 -9.70 35.64
C SER A 753 19.32 -9.26 34.19
N SER A 754 18.33 -8.76 33.43
CA SER A 754 18.51 -8.37 32.02
C SER A 754 18.44 -6.86 31.82
N LEU A 755 19.50 -6.28 31.23
CA LEU A 755 19.53 -4.90 30.72
C LEU A 755 18.77 -4.73 29.39
N ASP A 756 18.10 -5.78 28.95
CA ASP A 756 17.45 -5.82 27.65
C ASP A 756 16.17 -4.99 27.61
N ARG A 757 15.93 -4.37 26.46
CA ARG A 757 14.73 -3.59 26.19
C ARG A 757 13.49 -4.48 26.19
N THR A 758 12.57 -4.20 27.09
CA THR A 758 11.32 -4.98 27.26
C THR A 758 10.11 -4.35 26.57
N VAL A 759 10.18 -3.06 26.26
CA VAL A 759 9.07 -2.29 25.67
C VAL A 759 9.52 -1.47 24.47
N GLU A 760 8.62 -1.31 23.50
CA GLU A 760 8.84 -0.53 22.28
C GLU A 760 7.62 0.36 22.01
N TYR A 761 7.85 1.65 21.85
CA TYR A 761 6.83 2.61 21.49
C TYR A 761 6.73 2.78 19.97
N VAL A 762 5.51 2.78 19.45
CA VAL A 762 5.18 3.18 18.09
C VAL A 762 4.12 4.27 18.16
N LYS A 763 4.38 5.40 17.49
CA LYS A 763 3.44 6.52 17.43
C LYS A 763 2.31 6.22 16.44
N PRO A 764 1.04 6.33 16.88
CA PRO A 764 -0.08 6.25 15.96
C PRO A 764 -0.17 7.54 15.13
N SER A 765 -0.51 7.40 13.85
CA SER A 765 -0.90 8.53 13.00
C SER A 765 -2.21 9.11 13.50
N TRP A 766 -3.14 8.23 13.88
CA TRP A 766 -4.45 8.58 14.34
C TRP A 766 -4.99 7.51 15.29
N ALA A 767 -5.54 7.94 16.43
CA ALA A 767 -6.28 7.07 17.33
C ALA A 767 -7.46 7.85 17.91
N ILE A 768 -8.67 7.33 17.73
CA ILE A 768 -9.87 7.86 18.40
C ILE A 768 -10.17 7.02 19.62
N ASP A 769 -10.23 7.71 20.76
CA ASP A 769 -10.78 7.21 22.00
C ASP A 769 -12.28 7.52 22.05
N THR A 770 -13.09 6.50 21.75
CA THR A 770 -14.56 6.60 21.76
C THR A 770 -15.15 6.62 23.17
N SER A 771 -14.35 6.29 24.19
CA SER A 771 -14.80 6.30 25.59
C SER A 771 -15.28 7.69 26.01
N LYS A 772 -14.71 8.75 25.40
CA LYS A 772 -15.07 10.15 25.59
C LYS A 772 -16.48 10.51 25.12
N PHE A 773 -17.08 9.68 24.26
CA PHE A 773 -18.47 9.81 23.83
C PHE A 773 -19.44 8.95 24.65
N SER A 774 -18.94 8.21 25.64
CA SER A 774 -19.72 7.32 26.50
C SER A 774 -19.61 7.70 27.98
N GLY A 775 -20.64 7.40 28.78
CA GLY A 775 -20.63 7.68 30.23
C GLY A 775 -19.82 6.69 31.09
N VAL A 776 -19.25 5.63 30.50
CA VAL A 776 -18.90 4.36 31.19
C VAL A 776 -17.38 4.08 31.20
N ALA A 777 -16.54 5.10 31.10
CA ALA A 777 -15.08 4.95 31.10
C ALA A 777 -14.50 4.82 32.53
N ILE A 778 -13.60 3.86 32.75
CA ILE A 778 -12.92 3.63 34.05
C ILE A 778 -11.99 4.79 34.42
N SER A 779 -11.42 5.48 33.43
CA SER A 779 -10.47 6.59 33.59
C SER A 779 -11.13 7.97 33.72
N LYS A 780 -12.47 8.05 33.83
CA LYS A 780 -13.23 9.31 33.88
C LYS A 780 -12.75 10.27 34.99
N ASN A 781 -12.36 9.73 36.14
CA ASN A 781 -11.64 10.50 37.18
C ASN A 781 -10.14 10.18 37.10
N THR A 782 -9.43 10.92 36.26
CA THR A 782 -8.01 10.69 35.97
C THR A 782 -7.13 10.73 37.22
N LYS A 783 -7.42 11.62 38.19
CA LYS A 783 -6.64 11.74 39.42
C LYS A 783 -6.78 10.50 40.31
N ALA A 784 -8.01 10.05 40.54
CA ALA A 784 -8.26 8.83 41.31
C ALA A 784 -7.68 7.59 40.60
N HIS A 785 -7.83 7.53 39.28
CA HIS A 785 -7.25 6.48 38.45
C HIS A 785 -5.72 6.42 38.55
N TYR A 786 -5.04 7.57 38.50
CA TYR A 786 -3.58 7.64 38.60
C TYR A 786 -3.10 7.30 40.02
N HIS A 787 -3.85 7.68 41.05
CA HIS A 787 -3.54 7.31 42.42
C HIS A 787 -3.54 5.78 42.62
N VAL A 788 -4.57 5.09 42.13
CA VAL A 788 -4.63 3.61 42.16
C VAL A 788 -3.46 3.00 41.40
N ARG A 789 -3.11 3.54 40.22
CA ARG A 789 -1.97 3.04 39.45
C ARG A 789 -0.63 3.27 40.13
N SER A 790 -0.41 4.40 40.79
CA SER A 790 0.78 4.65 41.62
C SER A 790 0.86 3.67 42.79
N GLU A 791 -0.27 3.34 43.44
CA GLU A 791 -0.32 2.33 44.49
C GLU A 791 0.10 0.94 43.96
N CYS A 792 -0.42 0.54 42.80
CA CYS A 792 -0.03 -0.68 42.11
C CYS A 792 1.47 -0.72 41.80
N ILE A 793 2.03 0.35 41.23
CA ILE A 793 3.46 0.43 40.92
C ILE A 793 4.31 0.25 42.16
N ARG A 794 3.98 0.95 43.25
CA ARG A 794 4.73 0.84 44.51
C ARG A 794 4.71 -0.61 45.00
N ARG A 795 3.52 -1.23 45.05
CA ARG A 795 3.38 -2.61 45.53
C ARG A 795 4.06 -3.62 44.62
N PHE A 796 3.96 -3.46 43.30
CA PHE A 796 4.63 -4.34 42.34
C PHE A 796 6.14 -4.17 42.39
N SER A 797 6.66 -2.98 42.68
CA SER A 797 8.10 -2.77 42.85
C SER A 797 8.69 -3.53 44.04
N GLU A 798 7.91 -3.70 45.11
CA GLU A 798 8.30 -4.49 46.29
C GLU A 798 8.35 -6.00 45.98
N ILE A 799 7.51 -6.47 45.05
CA ILE A 799 7.34 -7.91 44.76
C ILE A 799 8.23 -8.35 43.59
N TYR A 800 8.28 -7.56 42.52
CA TYR A 800 8.87 -7.95 41.23
C TYR A 800 10.15 -7.17 40.88
N GLY A 801 10.54 -6.18 41.70
CA GLY A 801 11.74 -5.36 41.48
C GLY A 801 11.45 -4.02 40.80
N ASN A 802 12.51 -3.24 40.54
CA ASN A 802 12.37 -1.84 40.14
C ASN A 802 12.22 -1.65 38.62
N LEU A 803 11.05 -1.16 38.18
CA LEU A 803 10.77 -0.84 36.78
C LEU A 803 11.52 0.41 36.25
N ALA A 804 11.87 1.36 37.13
CA ALA A 804 12.58 2.58 36.75
C ALA A 804 14.03 2.33 36.32
N ALA A 805 14.57 1.14 36.58
CA ALA A 805 15.90 0.75 36.09
C ALA A 805 15.97 0.71 34.54
N ASN A 806 14.85 0.51 33.85
CA ASN A 806 14.79 0.30 32.40
C ASN A 806 14.05 1.43 31.68
N LYS A 807 14.65 2.63 31.62
CA LYS A 807 14.09 3.79 30.92
C LYS A 807 14.61 3.87 29.48
N TRP A 808 13.69 3.98 28.52
CA TRP A 808 13.98 4.07 27.09
C TRP A 808 13.65 5.46 26.54
N GLY A 809 14.53 6.00 25.70
CA GLY A 809 14.31 7.30 25.05
C GLY A 809 13.27 7.26 23.94
N PHE A 810 12.68 8.41 23.66
CA PHE A 810 11.96 8.65 22.40
C PHE A 810 12.96 8.93 21.27
N SER A 811 12.50 8.93 20.02
CA SER A 811 13.32 9.24 18.84
C SER A 811 14.55 8.31 18.67
N SER A 812 14.43 7.07 19.14
CA SER A 812 15.47 6.06 19.11
C SER A 812 15.44 5.21 17.83
N ARG A 813 14.32 5.21 17.11
CA ARG A 813 14.11 4.35 15.95
C ARG A 813 14.60 5.01 14.66
N ARG A 814 15.21 4.20 13.79
CA ARG A 814 15.68 4.65 12.46
C ARG A 814 14.55 5.01 11.50
N ASP A 815 13.35 4.47 11.71
CA ASP A 815 12.17 4.74 10.89
C ASP A 815 11.42 6.02 11.29
N GLY A 816 11.78 6.66 12.41
CA GLY A 816 11.12 7.85 12.93
C GLY A 816 9.70 7.59 13.44
N TRP A 817 9.29 6.34 13.62
CA TRP A 817 7.94 6.00 14.07
C TRP A 817 7.75 6.15 15.58
N ASP A 818 8.75 6.59 16.34
CA ASP A 818 8.67 6.92 17.77
C ASP A 818 8.82 8.42 18.08
N LEU A 819 8.73 9.30 17.05
CA LEU A 819 8.86 10.76 17.15
C LEU A 819 7.60 11.44 17.69
#